data_AF-A0A517ZD02-F1
#
_entry.id   AF-A0A517ZD02-F1
#
_cell.length_a   1.000
_cell.length_b   1.000
_cell.length_c   1.000
_cell.angle_alpha   90.00
_cell.angle_beta   90.00
_cell.angle_gamma   90.00
#
_symmetry.space_group_name_H-M   'P 1'
#
loop_
_entity.id
_entity.type
_entity.pdbx_description
1 polymer ?
#
loop_
_entity_poly.entity_id
_entity_poly.type
_entity_poly.pdbx_seq_one_letter_code
_entity_poly.pdbx_strand_id
1 'polypeptide(L)'
;MRRWTVTLTLLTCFLWPVTASAADAQPVTIEILDESGEHLPARIYVQSLDDESWHYVRPAGDEGTAVRYEKQNWINKDSVEYHTTVSADPCVADLSEGRYRLTVERGKEYFPAIREFDVADESLKLRVPLKRMIDMAARGWYSGETHLHRTLDETRNIILAEDLNVAFPLSYWVTHAGQPPTSGNKNIGGEIPDRLITVDDTHVIWPRNTEYEIFTVGEKRHTLGALFLLNHRSVFDRGVPPWEPVIRQARSEGALFDMDKLDWPFSMMLPVTAEGSLYELANNHVWRTEFAFRNWNSATTPWLQPPWGARQGNEREWLHYTLGKYYTLLNTGMKMSPTAGTANGVHPVPAGFSRVYVHLPDGFSYEKWLAGLKAGRSFVTTGPMLFATVNTRDPGANFEFDAAGEAIDLRMEVVSQKPITFCELVHNGIPVRTYRVRGERMQNGGYRSLVSDRFSLHESGWIALRVWENHDDGRFRFAHSAPWYVTVAGEPVRPRRDEKQYLVRRMIDEIERSRDVLSDEALIEYERALDVYENLQTQDDSAKVRANARRPKSDEALAYWLDNMVRHHRFSIEEVHQATGMDHAAIESALERLGLNDVPLPEVATDHIRVLPYPGGRHPRSGFLDGAFRPQRESKVSVFLPWEGAGYVVVDTPEAIFTDLGLTYLAHAHVPTIWTDQGVALPPLEWVRNDDGSLEIERTLPNGIRFGSRVVPEEDSVAMDLWLQNGTKQPLTGMRVQTCVMLKGAIGFSDQSNHNKRLDSPFAAVHSEDGRRWIITAWEPNHRTWANPPVPCLHSDPTLPDCPPGETVHARGRVWFFEGDDIDGELERLRGSLERRVSRDE
;
A
#
# COMPACT_ATOMS: atom_id res chain seq x y z
N MET A 1 5.92 0.28 -82.02
CA MET A 1 7.04 0.77 -82.87
C MET A 1 7.14 2.29 -82.76
N ARG A 2 8.19 2.79 -82.11
CA ARG A 2 9.05 3.93 -82.47
C ARG A 2 9.71 4.46 -81.19
N ARG A 3 11.02 4.19 -81.11
CA ARG A 3 11.95 4.66 -80.10
C ARG A 3 12.07 6.18 -80.20
N TRP A 4 12.02 6.86 -79.05
CA TRP A 4 12.52 8.22 -78.90
C TRP A 4 13.75 8.16 -77.99
N THR A 5 14.88 8.54 -78.55
CA THR A 5 16.17 8.68 -77.88
C THR A 5 16.17 10.05 -77.20
N VAL A 6 16.19 10.09 -75.86
CA VAL A 6 16.42 11.32 -75.09
C VAL A 6 17.83 11.24 -74.52
N THR A 7 18.66 12.18 -74.95
CA THR A 7 20.03 12.39 -74.50
C THR A 7 19.99 12.89 -73.05
N LEU A 8 20.54 12.11 -72.11
CA LEU A 8 20.65 12.46 -70.70
C LEU A 8 21.94 13.28 -70.50
N THR A 9 21.81 14.57 -70.19
CA THR A 9 22.92 15.40 -69.74
C THR A 9 23.16 15.14 -68.26
N LEU A 10 24.23 14.42 -67.93
CA LEU A 10 24.71 14.22 -66.56
C LEU A 10 25.21 15.56 -66.00
N LEU A 11 24.42 16.17 -65.10
CA LEU A 11 24.94 17.13 -64.13
C LEU A 11 25.44 16.33 -62.93
N THR A 12 26.76 16.19 -62.81
CA THR A 12 27.42 15.73 -61.59
C THR A 12 27.30 16.82 -60.53
N CYS A 13 26.25 16.75 -59.70
CA CYS A 13 26.24 17.43 -58.41
C CYS A 13 27.20 16.69 -57.48
N PHE A 14 28.34 17.31 -57.16
CA PHE A 14 29.16 16.92 -56.02
C PHE A 14 28.30 17.09 -54.75
N LEU A 15 27.72 16.00 -54.25
CA LEU A 15 27.28 15.90 -52.87
C LEU A 15 28.54 15.83 -52.02
N TRP A 16 28.97 16.98 -51.49
CA TRP A 16 29.88 16.99 -50.35
C TRP A 16 29.13 16.35 -49.18
N PRO A 17 29.66 15.30 -48.53
CA PRO A 17 29.12 14.89 -47.24
C PRO A 17 29.32 16.07 -46.29
N VAL A 18 28.22 16.67 -45.82
CA VAL A 18 28.27 17.46 -44.59
C VAL A 18 28.53 16.44 -43.48
N THR A 19 29.79 16.21 -43.16
CA THR A 19 30.16 15.65 -41.87
C THR A 19 29.70 16.67 -40.84
N ALA A 20 28.58 16.39 -40.17
CA ALA A 20 28.29 17.06 -38.91
C ALA A 20 29.51 16.85 -38.02
N SER A 21 30.22 17.93 -37.69
CA SER A 21 31.26 17.90 -36.67
C SER A 21 30.61 17.35 -35.41
N ALA A 22 31.12 16.24 -34.87
CA ALA A 22 30.82 15.91 -33.48
C ALA A 22 31.30 17.12 -32.66
N ALA A 23 30.40 17.78 -31.93
CA ALA A 23 30.80 18.82 -31.01
C ALA A 23 31.71 18.18 -29.96
N ASP A 24 32.94 18.69 -29.79
CA ASP A 24 33.90 18.15 -28.84
C ASP A 24 33.29 18.18 -27.43
N ALA A 25 33.25 17.03 -26.76
CA ALA A 25 32.76 16.94 -25.39
C ALA A 25 33.69 17.73 -24.45
N GLN A 26 33.11 18.62 -23.64
CA GLN A 26 33.81 19.44 -22.67
C GLN A 26 33.74 18.80 -21.28
N PRO A 27 34.84 18.83 -20.50
CA PRO A 27 34.83 18.29 -19.15
C PRO A 27 34.09 19.23 -18.20
N VAL A 28 33.05 18.71 -17.56
CA VAL A 28 32.32 19.36 -16.46
C VAL A 28 32.76 18.72 -15.14
N THR A 29 33.51 19.46 -14.33
CA THR A 29 33.96 19.01 -13.01
C THR A 29 32.86 19.26 -11.98
N ILE A 30 32.54 18.26 -11.17
CA ILE A 30 31.49 18.31 -10.15
C ILE A 30 32.12 18.04 -8.79
N GLU A 31 31.89 18.94 -7.84
CA GLU A 31 32.25 18.80 -6.43
C GLU A 31 30.99 18.78 -5.59
N ILE A 32 30.82 17.71 -4.80
CA ILE A 32 29.66 17.53 -3.93
C ILE A 32 30.12 17.82 -2.51
N LEU A 33 29.43 18.75 -1.84
CA LEU A 33 29.87 19.30 -0.58
C LEU A 33 28.79 19.16 0.48
N ASP A 34 29.17 18.99 1.74
CA ASP A 34 28.27 19.18 2.87
C ASP A 34 28.07 20.68 3.19
N GLU A 35 27.36 20.98 4.28
CA GLU A 35 27.14 22.36 4.73
C GLU A 35 28.40 23.02 5.32
N SER A 36 29.42 22.24 5.69
CA SER A 36 30.72 22.74 6.18
C SER A 36 31.73 23.01 5.04
N GLY A 37 31.45 22.51 3.84
CA GLY A 37 32.32 22.60 2.66
C GLY A 37 33.22 21.39 2.47
N GLU A 38 33.06 20.33 3.26
CA GLU A 38 33.74 19.05 3.10
C GLU A 38 33.12 18.24 1.96
N HIS A 39 33.93 17.44 1.30
CA HIS A 39 33.50 16.64 0.16
C HIS A 39 32.70 15.42 0.60
N LEU A 40 31.61 15.10 -0.13
CA LEU A 40 30.72 13.99 0.18
C LEU A 40 30.63 12.97 -0.97
N PRO A 41 30.64 11.67 -0.67
CA PRO A 41 30.17 10.66 -1.61
C PRO A 41 28.68 10.85 -1.91
N ALA A 42 28.25 10.57 -3.14
CA ALA A 42 26.83 10.68 -3.53
C ALA A 42 26.51 9.87 -4.78
N ARG A 43 25.21 9.76 -5.06
CA ARG A 43 24.64 9.33 -6.34
C ARG A 43 24.40 10.54 -7.24
N ILE A 44 24.78 10.43 -8.50
CA ILE A 44 24.69 11.48 -9.52
C ILE A 44 23.92 11.01 -10.74
N TYR A 45 22.99 11.86 -11.16
CA TYR A 45 22.21 11.78 -12.38
C TYR A 45 22.58 12.95 -13.27
N VAL A 46 22.96 12.70 -14.52
CA VAL A 46 23.16 13.74 -15.54
C VAL A 46 22.27 13.42 -16.72
N GLN A 47 21.31 14.29 -17.00
CA GLN A 47 20.36 14.12 -18.09
C GLN A 47 20.41 15.33 -19.02
N SER A 48 20.54 15.09 -20.32
CA SER A 48 20.34 16.11 -21.35
C SER A 48 18.88 16.55 -21.35
N LEU A 49 18.63 17.85 -21.36
CA LEU A 49 17.28 18.41 -21.50
C LEU A 49 16.89 18.63 -22.96
N ASP A 50 17.83 18.47 -23.89
CA ASP A 50 17.60 18.66 -25.32
C ASP A 50 17.09 17.36 -25.98
N ASP A 51 17.57 16.20 -25.52
CA ASP A 51 17.22 14.88 -26.08
C ASP A 51 16.91 13.79 -25.03
N GLU A 52 16.83 14.18 -23.74
CA GLU A 52 16.53 13.30 -22.60
C GLU A 52 17.55 12.18 -22.33
N SER A 53 18.69 12.18 -23.03
CA SER A 53 19.73 11.17 -22.88
C SER A 53 20.46 11.25 -21.53
N TRP A 54 20.96 10.10 -21.06
CA TRP A 54 21.64 9.97 -19.77
C TRP A 54 23.15 9.89 -19.94
N HIS A 55 23.86 10.64 -19.11
CA HIS A 55 25.32 10.71 -19.08
C HIS A 55 25.85 10.26 -17.72
N TYR A 56 27.09 9.76 -17.74
CA TYR A 56 27.74 9.16 -16.57
C TYR A 56 29.01 9.92 -16.22
N VAL A 57 29.39 9.89 -14.95
CA VAL A 57 30.60 10.55 -14.46
C VAL A 57 31.71 9.54 -14.22
N ARG A 58 32.94 10.02 -14.24
CA ARG A 58 34.14 9.29 -13.83
C ARG A 58 34.89 10.09 -12.75
N PRO A 59 35.76 9.45 -11.94
CA PRO A 59 36.62 10.19 -11.02
C PRO A 59 37.48 11.21 -11.77
N ALA A 60 37.70 12.38 -11.16
CA ALA A 60 38.59 13.40 -11.73
C ALA A 60 40.08 13.03 -11.57
N GLY A 61 40.41 12.17 -10.62
CA GLY A 61 41.77 11.68 -10.36
C GLY A 61 41.78 10.23 -9.86
N ASP A 62 42.97 9.69 -9.64
CA ASP A 62 43.19 8.25 -9.44
C ASP A 62 42.71 7.70 -8.09
N GLU A 63 42.53 8.56 -7.08
CA GLU A 63 42.06 8.17 -5.74
C GLU A 63 40.54 7.99 -5.66
N GLY A 64 39.79 8.61 -6.60
CA GLY A 64 38.34 8.57 -6.60
C GLY A 64 37.79 7.28 -7.19
N THR A 65 36.57 6.92 -6.79
CA THR A 65 35.85 5.75 -7.34
C THR A 65 34.50 6.16 -7.88
N ALA A 66 34.08 5.50 -8.97
CA ALA A 66 32.76 5.71 -9.56
C ALA A 66 32.18 4.37 -10.01
N VAL A 67 30.90 4.15 -9.74
CA VAL A 67 30.18 2.93 -10.11
C VAL A 67 28.96 3.30 -10.94
N ARG A 68 29.00 2.96 -12.23
CA ARG A 68 27.87 3.14 -13.15
C ARG A 68 26.76 2.15 -12.82
N TYR A 69 25.54 2.67 -12.76
CA TYR A 69 24.32 1.88 -12.64
C TYR A 69 23.40 2.22 -13.82
N GLU A 70 23.06 1.20 -14.60
CA GLU A 70 22.20 1.36 -15.76
C GLU A 70 21.25 0.17 -15.83
N LYS A 71 20.05 0.34 -15.26
CA LYS A 71 19.02 -0.71 -15.25
C LYS A 71 17.72 -0.20 -15.82
N GLN A 72 17.18 -0.98 -16.75
CA GLN A 72 15.86 -0.83 -17.32
C GLN A 72 15.09 -2.12 -17.09
N ASN A 73 13.85 -2.02 -16.61
CA ASN A 73 13.03 -3.20 -16.46
C ASN A 73 12.70 -3.84 -17.83
N TRP A 74 12.58 -5.16 -17.88
CA TRP A 74 12.30 -5.88 -19.12
C TRP A 74 10.82 -5.90 -19.51
N ILE A 75 9.90 -5.71 -18.54
CA ILE A 75 8.45 -5.65 -18.72
C ILE A 75 7.99 -4.22 -18.99
N ASN A 76 8.37 -3.28 -18.12
CA ASN A 76 8.06 -1.86 -18.29
C ASN A 76 9.32 -1.09 -18.69
N LYS A 77 9.41 -0.70 -19.97
CA LYS A 77 10.59 -0.02 -20.51
C LYS A 77 10.76 1.41 -20.02
N ASP A 78 9.70 2.01 -19.50
CA ASP A 78 9.74 3.36 -18.91
C ASP A 78 10.30 3.34 -17.47
N SER A 79 10.37 2.15 -16.85
CA SER A 79 11.00 1.97 -15.55
C SER A 79 12.53 1.88 -15.70
N VAL A 80 13.20 3.02 -15.66
CA VAL A 80 14.65 3.18 -15.78
C VAL A 80 15.28 3.79 -14.53
N GLU A 81 16.49 3.34 -14.20
CA GLU A 81 17.32 3.89 -13.12
C GLU A 81 18.77 3.95 -13.61
N TYR A 82 19.20 5.14 -14.06
CA TYR A 82 20.49 5.39 -14.69
C TYR A 82 21.25 6.46 -13.90
N HIS A 83 22.34 6.07 -13.23
CA HIS A 83 23.13 6.98 -12.41
C HIS A 83 24.57 6.51 -12.28
N THR A 84 25.38 7.31 -11.60
CA THR A 84 26.69 6.90 -11.10
C THR A 84 26.78 7.20 -9.60
N THR A 85 27.21 6.24 -8.78
CA THR A 85 27.64 6.54 -7.41
C THR A 85 29.13 6.88 -7.40
N VAL A 86 29.53 7.89 -6.64
CA VAL A 86 30.92 8.39 -6.58
C VAL A 86 31.42 8.49 -5.15
N SER A 87 32.74 8.36 -4.96
CA SER A 87 33.41 8.73 -3.70
C SER A 87 33.36 10.24 -3.46
N ALA A 88 33.88 10.71 -2.33
CA ALA A 88 33.95 12.13 -2.01
C ALA A 88 34.78 12.95 -3.01
N ASP A 89 35.72 12.33 -3.71
CA ASP A 89 36.58 13.02 -4.67
C ASP A 89 35.79 13.68 -5.80
N PRO A 90 36.27 14.81 -6.36
CA PRO A 90 35.63 15.41 -7.52
C PRO A 90 35.47 14.41 -8.67
N CYS A 91 34.38 14.53 -9.42
CA CYS A 91 34.12 13.73 -10.61
C CYS A 91 33.96 14.61 -11.85
N VAL A 92 34.08 14.00 -13.03
CA VAL A 92 33.95 14.69 -14.33
C VAL A 92 32.90 13.99 -15.18
N ALA A 93 32.02 14.77 -15.80
CA ALA A 93 31.21 14.36 -16.94
C ALA A 93 31.79 14.98 -18.21
N ASP A 94 32.00 14.18 -19.25
CA ASP A 94 32.39 14.70 -20.57
C ASP A 94 31.09 14.92 -21.38
N LEU A 95 30.69 16.18 -21.57
CA LEU A 95 29.38 16.58 -22.12
C LEU A 95 29.55 17.47 -23.35
N SER A 96 28.76 17.24 -24.40
CA SER A 96 28.72 18.15 -25.56
C SER A 96 27.96 19.44 -25.23
N GLU A 97 28.09 20.46 -26.08
CA GLU A 97 27.28 21.68 -26.00
C GLU A 97 25.79 21.33 -25.91
N GLY A 98 25.08 21.95 -24.97
CA GLY A 98 23.68 21.65 -24.71
C GLY A 98 23.26 21.97 -23.30
N ARG A 99 21.97 21.76 -23.01
CA ARG A 99 21.39 22.01 -21.70
C ARG A 99 21.20 20.72 -20.92
N TYR A 100 21.61 20.71 -19.67
CA TYR A 100 21.58 19.51 -18.82
C TYR A 100 20.93 19.77 -17.47
N ARG A 101 20.42 18.69 -16.88
CA ARG A 101 19.99 18.61 -15.49
C ARG A 101 20.90 17.66 -14.72
N LEU A 102 21.53 18.20 -13.68
CA LEU A 102 22.26 17.45 -12.66
C LEU A 102 21.33 17.21 -11.46
N THR A 103 21.16 15.96 -11.04
CA THR A 103 20.56 15.61 -9.74
C THR A 103 21.59 14.88 -8.89
N VAL A 104 21.81 15.36 -7.66
CA VAL A 104 22.75 14.74 -6.71
C VAL A 104 21.99 14.35 -5.44
N GLU A 105 22.19 13.12 -4.99
CA GLU A 105 21.51 12.54 -3.84
C GLU A 105 22.46 11.74 -2.95
N ARG A 106 22.30 11.83 -1.63
CA ARG A 106 23.04 11.02 -0.65
C ARG A 106 22.04 10.35 0.28
N GLY A 107 21.57 9.16 -0.11
CA GLY A 107 20.55 8.42 0.63
C GLY A 107 19.26 9.23 0.85
N LYS A 108 18.64 9.04 2.02
CA LYS A 108 17.37 9.70 2.40
C LYS A 108 17.51 10.76 3.48
N GLU A 109 18.69 10.86 4.07
CA GLU A 109 19.01 11.81 5.13
C GLU A 109 19.29 13.22 4.59
N TYR A 110 19.47 13.35 3.27
CA TYR A 110 19.71 14.60 2.57
C TYR A 110 18.57 14.93 1.59
N PHE A 111 18.36 16.23 1.35
CA PHE A 111 17.53 16.67 0.24
C PHE A 111 18.26 16.46 -1.09
N PRO A 112 17.58 15.97 -2.14
CA PRO A 112 18.13 15.99 -3.48
C PRO A 112 18.49 17.42 -3.91
N ALA A 113 19.68 17.60 -4.49
CA ALA A 113 20.06 18.85 -5.13
C ALA A 113 19.86 18.71 -6.65
N ILE A 114 19.01 19.56 -7.22
CA ILE A 114 18.74 19.59 -8.66
C ILE A 114 19.27 20.92 -9.21
N ARG A 115 20.06 20.86 -10.29
CA ARG A 115 20.57 22.04 -11.00
C ARG A 115 20.44 21.84 -12.49
N GLU A 116 19.93 22.86 -13.18
CA GLU A 116 20.03 22.95 -14.63
C GLU A 116 21.20 23.85 -14.99
N PHE A 117 21.95 23.48 -16.04
CA PHE A 117 23.13 24.21 -16.49
C PHE A 117 23.33 24.02 -17.99
N ASP A 118 23.99 24.99 -18.61
CA ASP A 118 24.37 24.95 -20.02
C ASP A 118 25.86 24.62 -20.15
N VAL A 119 26.19 23.73 -21.07
CA VAL A 119 27.58 23.45 -21.48
C VAL A 119 27.84 24.23 -22.76
N ALA A 120 28.90 25.03 -22.77
CA ALA A 120 29.39 25.81 -23.91
C ALA A 120 30.89 25.54 -24.10
N ASP A 121 31.60 26.36 -24.88
CA ASP A 121 33.01 26.17 -25.28
C ASP A 121 34.07 26.28 -24.16
N GLU A 122 33.69 26.31 -22.88
CA GLU A 122 34.62 26.44 -21.74
C GLU A 122 34.40 25.36 -20.68
N SER A 123 35.48 24.94 -20.01
CA SER A 123 35.42 23.97 -18.91
C SER A 123 34.59 24.50 -17.75
N LEU A 124 33.56 23.77 -17.33
CA LEU A 124 32.63 24.17 -16.27
C LEU A 124 32.95 23.45 -14.96
N LYS A 125 32.91 24.17 -13.84
CA LYS A 125 33.04 23.61 -12.49
C LYS A 125 31.77 23.85 -11.68
N LEU A 126 31.09 22.77 -11.32
CA LEU A 126 29.86 22.78 -10.53
C LEU A 126 30.17 22.42 -9.08
N ARG A 127 29.89 23.32 -8.15
CA ARG A 127 29.91 23.05 -6.70
C ARG A 127 28.48 22.85 -6.21
N VAL A 128 28.19 21.66 -5.69
CA VAL A 128 26.84 21.22 -5.32
C VAL A 128 26.80 20.95 -3.81
N PRO A 129 26.37 21.92 -2.99
CA PRO A 129 26.14 21.70 -1.58
C PRO A 129 24.87 20.86 -1.36
N LEU A 130 24.99 19.78 -0.60
CA LEU A 130 23.88 18.97 -0.13
C LEU A 130 23.44 19.42 1.25
N LYS A 131 22.13 19.54 1.43
CA LYS A 131 21.52 19.92 2.71
C LYS A 131 21.00 18.69 3.44
N ARG A 132 21.44 18.48 4.67
CA ARG A 132 20.97 17.36 5.50
C ARG A 132 19.58 17.66 6.08
N MET A 133 18.63 16.76 5.86
CA MET A 133 17.28 16.77 6.44
C MET A 133 17.28 16.24 7.87
N ILE A 134 18.06 15.20 8.15
CA ILE A 134 18.12 14.57 9.46
C ILE A 134 19.45 13.85 9.61
N ASP A 135 19.98 13.78 10.83
CA ASP A 135 21.13 12.95 11.18
C ASP A 135 20.62 11.78 12.01
N MET A 136 20.52 10.60 11.40
CA MET A 136 20.00 9.41 12.06
C MET A 136 21.00 8.84 13.06
N ALA A 137 22.29 8.85 12.72
CA ALA A 137 23.35 8.34 13.59
C ALA A 137 23.46 9.15 14.90
N ALA A 138 23.32 10.48 14.84
CA ALA A 138 23.25 11.34 16.03
C ALA A 138 22.04 11.04 16.93
N ARG A 139 21.02 10.39 16.38
CA ARG A 139 19.84 9.90 17.10
C ARG A 139 19.94 8.42 17.49
N GLY A 140 21.07 7.77 17.24
CA GLY A 140 21.31 6.35 17.51
C GLY A 140 20.65 5.41 16.49
N TRP A 141 20.23 5.87 15.32
CA TRP A 141 19.60 5.03 14.30
C TRP A 141 20.55 4.77 13.14
N TYR A 142 20.71 3.50 12.78
CA TYR A 142 21.65 3.07 11.73
C TYR A 142 20.94 2.23 10.69
N SER A 143 21.13 2.57 9.42
CA SER A 143 20.44 1.96 8.30
C SER A 143 20.99 0.58 7.93
N GLY A 144 20.18 -0.21 7.25
CA GLY A 144 20.66 -1.39 6.54
C GLY A 144 19.79 -1.79 5.36
N GLU A 145 20.41 -2.60 4.51
CA GLU A 145 19.92 -3.06 3.23
C GLU A 145 20.24 -4.57 3.13
N THR A 146 19.19 -5.39 3.09
CA THR A 146 19.30 -6.85 3.23
C THR A 146 19.30 -7.62 1.90
N HIS A 147 19.07 -6.93 0.77
CA HIS A 147 18.99 -7.55 -0.56
C HIS A 147 19.77 -6.75 -1.62
N LEU A 148 21.04 -7.13 -1.85
CA LEU A 148 21.88 -6.54 -2.91
C LEU A 148 22.51 -7.58 -3.83
N HIS A 149 22.49 -7.30 -5.13
CA HIS A 149 23.18 -8.09 -6.16
C HIS A 149 24.31 -7.28 -6.80
N ARG A 150 25.27 -6.88 -5.97
CA ARG A 150 26.45 -6.08 -6.37
C ARG A 150 27.72 -6.81 -5.99
N THR A 151 28.80 -6.53 -6.73
CA THR A 151 30.12 -7.03 -6.34
C THR A 151 30.57 -6.36 -5.03
N LEU A 152 31.49 -7.00 -4.30
CA LEU A 152 31.98 -6.43 -3.03
C LEU A 152 32.68 -5.08 -3.25
N ASP A 153 33.39 -4.91 -4.36
CA ASP A 153 34.09 -3.66 -4.70
C ASP A 153 33.11 -2.53 -5.02
N GLU A 154 32.09 -2.80 -5.84
CA GLU A 154 31.02 -1.81 -6.09
C GLU A 154 30.30 -1.43 -4.79
N THR A 155 30.03 -2.41 -3.93
CA THR A 155 29.30 -2.19 -2.67
C THR A 155 30.03 -1.20 -1.75
N ARG A 156 31.38 -1.20 -1.71
CA ARG A 156 32.15 -0.23 -0.90
C ARG A 156 31.88 1.22 -1.30
N ASN A 157 31.77 1.48 -2.60
CA ASN A 157 31.42 2.81 -3.11
C ASN A 157 29.94 3.14 -2.86
N ILE A 158 29.04 2.20 -3.16
CA ILE A 158 27.60 2.39 -3.07
C ILE A 158 27.16 2.73 -1.64
N ILE A 159 27.63 1.99 -0.63
CA ILE A 159 27.15 2.21 0.74
C ILE A 159 27.54 3.59 1.27
N LEU A 160 28.68 4.14 0.84
CA LEU A 160 29.09 5.50 1.20
C LEU A 160 28.27 6.54 0.44
N ALA A 161 27.99 6.32 -0.85
CA ALA A 161 27.15 7.22 -1.65
C ALA A 161 25.69 7.28 -1.16
N GLU A 162 25.18 6.18 -0.60
CA GLU A 162 23.80 6.04 -0.12
C GLU A 162 23.63 6.23 1.40
N ASP A 163 24.73 6.42 2.12
CA ASP A 163 24.78 6.51 3.58
C ASP A 163 24.10 5.27 4.23
N LEU A 164 24.58 4.08 3.83
CA LEU A 164 24.06 2.77 4.26
C LEU A 164 24.99 2.08 5.25
N ASN A 165 24.64 2.09 6.54
CA ASN A 165 25.55 1.63 7.60
C ASN A 165 25.86 0.13 7.51
N VAL A 166 24.89 -0.71 7.15
CA VAL A 166 25.07 -2.17 7.03
C VAL A 166 24.51 -2.69 5.71
N ALA A 167 25.33 -3.41 4.95
CA ALA A 167 24.92 -4.02 3.70
C ALA A 167 25.17 -5.54 3.66
N PHE A 168 24.22 -6.26 3.06
CA PHE A 168 24.29 -7.70 2.82
C PHE A 168 24.23 -8.02 1.32
N PRO A 169 25.35 -7.92 0.58
CA PRO A 169 25.41 -8.46 -0.77
C PRO A 169 25.20 -9.98 -0.76
N LEU A 170 24.30 -10.46 -1.63
CA LEU A 170 23.98 -11.87 -1.81
C LEU A 170 25.04 -12.54 -2.68
N SER A 171 26.20 -12.75 -2.08
CA SER A 171 27.39 -13.28 -2.75
C SER A 171 27.17 -14.69 -3.31
N TYR A 172 26.31 -15.47 -2.66
CA TYR A 172 25.86 -16.77 -3.14
C TYR A 172 24.39 -16.69 -3.56
N TRP A 173 24.10 -17.14 -4.78
CA TRP A 173 22.74 -17.11 -5.33
C TRP A 173 22.45 -18.39 -6.11
N VAL A 174 21.47 -19.13 -5.60
CA VAL A 174 21.07 -20.45 -6.09
C VAL A 174 19.65 -20.36 -6.62
N THR A 175 19.43 -20.77 -7.88
CA THR A 175 18.10 -20.76 -8.49
C THR A 175 17.54 -22.13 -8.89
N HIS A 176 18.31 -23.20 -8.66
CA HIS A 176 17.92 -24.57 -8.96
C HIS A 176 17.87 -25.39 -7.69
N ALA A 177 16.79 -26.16 -7.52
CA ALA A 177 16.64 -27.03 -6.36
C ALA A 177 17.74 -28.09 -6.29
N GLY A 178 18.16 -28.42 -5.07
CA GLY A 178 19.21 -29.40 -4.80
C GLY A 178 20.64 -28.92 -5.05
N GLN A 179 20.84 -27.78 -5.72
CA GLN A 179 22.16 -27.21 -5.96
C GLN A 179 22.70 -26.48 -4.71
N PRO A 180 23.94 -26.76 -4.27
CA PRO A 180 24.52 -26.05 -3.14
C PRO A 180 25.12 -24.70 -3.54
N PRO A 181 25.18 -23.71 -2.63
CA PRO A 181 25.83 -22.41 -2.82
C PRO A 181 27.26 -22.47 -3.32
N THR A 182 28.05 -23.47 -2.93
CA THR A 182 29.41 -23.73 -3.45
C THR A 182 29.46 -23.88 -4.97
N SER A 183 28.34 -24.25 -5.59
CA SER A 183 28.19 -24.38 -7.04
C SER A 183 27.14 -23.45 -7.64
N GLY A 184 26.63 -22.47 -6.87
CA GLY A 184 25.50 -21.62 -7.24
C GLY A 184 25.64 -20.95 -8.60
N ASN A 185 24.58 -21.01 -9.40
CA ASN A 185 24.60 -20.62 -10.82
C ASN A 185 24.57 -19.10 -11.05
N LYS A 186 24.37 -18.30 -10.01
CA LYS A 186 24.29 -16.84 -10.07
C LYS A 186 25.21 -16.12 -9.07
N ASN A 187 26.17 -16.83 -8.47
CA ASN A 187 27.14 -16.25 -7.54
C ASN A 187 27.88 -15.07 -8.19
N ILE A 188 28.18 -14.02 -7.41
CA ILE A 188 28.80 -12.78 -7.92
C ILE A 188 30.25 -12.97 -8.41
N GLY A 189 30.88 -14.11 -8.09
CA GLY A 189 32.28 -14.40 -8.41
C GLY A 189 33.28 -13.70 -7.46
N GLY A 190 34.57 -14.04 -7.60
CA GLY A 190 35.65 -13.47 -6.77
C GLY A 190 35.85 -14.14 -5.41
N GLU A 191 36.84 -13.67 -4.65
CA GLU A 191 37.10 -14.12 -3.28
C GLU A 191 36.09 -13.49 -2.32
N ILE A 192 35.39 -14.32 -1.54
CA ILE A 192 34.43 -13.88 -0.53
C ILE A 192 35.06 -14.02 0.86
N PRO A 193 35.48 -12.92 1.51
CA PRO A 193 36.13 -12.97 2.81
C PRO A 193 35.25 -13.58 3.90
N ASP A 194 35.86 -14.16 4.92
CA ASP A 194 35.20 -14.72 6.12
C ASP A 194 35.17 -13.73 7.29
N ARG A 195 35.34 -12.44 7.01
CA ARG A 195 35.40 -11.35 7.99
C ARG A 195 34.54 -10.18 7.57
N LEU A 196 34.15 -9.38 8.56
CA LEU A 196 33.48 -8.10 8.34
C LEU A 196 34.39 -7.19 7.53
N ILE A 197 33.86 -6.58 6.48
CA ILE A 197 34.56 -5.54 5.72
C ILE A 197 34.14 -4.20 6.33
N THR A 198 35.10 -3.51 6.92
CA THR A 198 34.93 -2.14 7.45
C THR A 198 35.32 -1.15 6.37
N VAL A 199 34.39 -0.29 5.97
CA VAL A 199 34.65 0.78 5.00
C VAL A 199 35.01 2.07 5.74
N ASP A 200 34.26 2.40 6.81
CA ASP A 200 34.61 3.41 7.81
C ASP A 200 34.05 3.02 9.19
N ASP A 201 34.08 3.95 10.15
CA ASP A 201 33.64 3.73 11.54
C ASP A 201 32.18 3.27 11.69
N THR A 202 31.31 3.57 10.72
CA THR A 202 29.86 3.27 10.76
C THR A 202 29.31 2.55 9.54
N HIS A 203 30.14 2.30 8.52
CA HIS A 203 29.77 1.62 7.28
C HIS A 203 30.50 0.29 7.13
N VAL A 204 29.73 -0.80 7.13
CA VAL A 204 30.25 -2.16 7.09
C VAL A 204 29.49 -3.05 6.12
N ILE A 205 30.20 -4.05 5.59
CA ILE A 205 29.64 -5.07 4.70
C ILE A 205 29.93 -6.42 5.32
N TRP A 206 28.88 -7.22 5.52
CA TRP A 206 29.08 -8.65 5.74
C TRP A 206 29.03 -9.36 4.39
N PRO A 207 30.15 -9.92 3.89
CA PRO A 207 30.23 -10.39 2.51
C PRO A 207 29.63 -11.78 2.29
N ARG A 208 29.39 -12.57 3.35
CA ARG A 208 28.95 -13.97 3.23
C ARG A 208 27.45 -14.10 3.51
N ASN A 209 26.65 -13.97 2.44
CA ASN A 209 25.20 -14.14 2.45
C ASN A 209 24.76 -15.02 1.28
N THR A 210 23.67 -15.77 1.47
CA THR A 210 23.13 -16.68 0.46
C THR A 210 21.66 -16.37 0.20
N GLU A 211 21.28 -16.28 -1.07
CA GLU A 211 19.91 -16.36 -1.51
C GLU A 211 19.64 -17.71 -2.19
N TYR A 212 18.65 -18.42 -1.68
CA TYR A 212 18.04 -19.54 -2.37
C TYR A 212 16.73 -19.07 -3.01
N GLU A 213 16.75 -18.70 -4.28
CA GLU A 213 15.60 -18.20 -5.05
C GLU A 213 15.19 -19.24 -6.10
N ILE A 214 14.46 -20.27 -5.65
CA ILE A 214 14.27 -21.49 -6.44
C ILE A 214 13.20 -21.30 -7.51
N PHE A 215 13.61 -21.31 -8.78
CA PHE A 215 12.73 -21.25 -9.95
C PHE A 215 12.56 -22.59 -10.67
N THR A 216 13.47 -23.54 -10.43
CA THR A 216 13.55 -24.80 -11.17
C THR A 216 13.72 -25.95 -10.21
N VAL A 217 12.95 -27.03 -10.40
CA VAL A 217 13.10 -28.30 -9.68
C VAL A 217 13.24 -29.43 -10.69
N GLY A 218 14.35 -30.16 -10.62
CA GLY A 218 14.74 -31.09 -11.69
C GLY A 218 14.86 -30.34 -13.02
N GLU A 219 14.15 -30.80 -14.04
CA GLU A 219 14.11 -30.16 -15.37
C GLU A 219 12.90 -29.22 -15.56
N LYS A 220 12.03 -29.09 -14.54
CA LYS A 220 10.78 -28.34 -14.65
C LYS A 220 10.92 -26.95 -14.04
N ARG A 221 10.39 -25.94 -14.72
CA ARG A 221 10.14 -24.63 -14.11
C ARG A 221 9.07 -24.81 -13.04
N HIS A 222 9.46 -24.62 -11.78
CA HIS A 222 8.62 -24.79 -10.61
C HIS A 222 9.12 -23.83 -9.53
N THR A 223 8.58 -22.62 -9.51
CA THR A 223 8.95 -21.61 -8.52
C THR A 223 8.51 -22.07 -7.14
N LEU A 224 9.42 -22.09 -6.18
CA LEU A 224 9.11 -22.24 -4.76
C LEU A 224 9.06 -20.84 -4.14
N GLY A 225 10.16 -20.10 -4.25
CA GLY A 225 10.33 -18.70 -3.86
C GLY A 225 11.73 -18.46 -3.27
N ALA A 226 11.91 -17.49 -2.35
CA ALA A 226 13.21 -17.22 -1.74
C ALA A 226 13.24 -17.16 -0.22
N LEU A 227 14.41 -17.55 0.30
CA LEU A 227 14.86 -17.33 1.66
C LEU A 227 16.31 -16.88 1.62
N PHE A 228 16.62 -15.78 2.32
CA PHE A 228 17.98 -15.28 2.45
C PHE A 228 18.56 -15.72 3.78
N LEU A 229 19.78 -16.25 3.71
CA LEU A 229 20.60 -16.57 4.86
C LEU A 229 21.65 -15.47 4.97
N LEU A 230 21.46 -14.57 5.93
CA LEU A 230 22.32 -13.41 6.13
C LEU A 230 23.26 -13.68 7.31
N ASN A 231 24.48 -13.13 7.28
CA ASN A 231 25.44 -13.25 8.39
C ASN A 231 25.94 -14.70 8.68
N HIS A 232 25.87 -15.61 7.71
CA HIS A 232 26.41 -16.96 7.90
C HIS A 232 27.95 -16.96 7.79
N ARG A 233 28.59 -17.96 8.41
CA ARG A 233 30.04 -18.04 8.65
C ARG A 233 30.73 -19.03 7.72
N SER A 234 30.05 -20.09 7.31
CA SER A 234 30.56 -21.08 6.34
C SER A 234 29.76 -21.06 5.04
N VAL A 235 30.35 -21.49 3.93
CA VAL A 235 29.60 -21.68 2.67
C VAL A 235 28.88 -23.02 2.74
N PHE A 236 27.58 -23.04 2.45
CA PHE A 236 26.80 -24.27 2.49
C PHE A 236 27.15 -25.19 1.31
N ASP A 237 27.33 -26.48 1.60
CA ASP A 237 27.61 -27.56 0.65
C ASP A 237 26.35 -28.37 0.30
N ARG A 238 25.18 -27.93 0.79
CA ARG A 238 23.86 -28.54 0.55
C ARG A 238 22.94 -27.58 -0.21
N GLY A 239 22.16 -28.15 -1.12
CA GLY A 239 21.04 -27.46 -1.74
C GLY A 239 19.73 -27.60 -0.96
N VAL A 240 18.69 -26.96 -1.48
CA VAL A 240 17.33 -26.97 -0.92
C VAL A 240 16.32 -27.22 -2.04
N PRO A 241 15.10 -27.71 -1.75
CA PRO A 241 14.68 -28.34 -0.49
C PRO A 241 15.29 -29.76 -0.32
N PRO A 242 15.25 -30.38 0.89
CA PRO A 242 14.63 -29.87 2.13
C PRO A 242 15.39 -28.70 2.76
N TRP A 243 14.68 -27.83 3.47
CA TRP A 243 15.20 -26.58 4.03
C TRP A 243 15.76 -26.73 5.45
N GLU A 244 15.16 -27.60 6.26
CA GLU A 244 15.48 -27.76 7.69
C GLU A 244 16.99 -28.01 7.95
N PRO A 245 17.70 -28.86 7.19
CA PRO A 245 19.13 -29.09 7.43
C PRO A 245 19.98 -27.82 7.24
N VAL A 246 19.69 -27.03 6.20
CA VAL A 246 20.40 -25.78 5.90
C VAL A 246 20.05 -24.71 6.94
N ILE A 247 18.78 -24.58 7.31
CA ILE A 247 18.32 -23.67 8.36
C ILE A 247 18.99 -23.99 9.69
N ARG A 248 19.10 -25.26 10.06
CA ARG A 248 19.76 -25.69 11.31
C ARG A 248 21.23 -25.29 11.34
N GLN A 249 21.96 -25.51 10.24
CA GLN A 249 23.35 -25.09 10.13
C GLN A 249 23.48 -23.56 10.22
N ALA A 250 22.74 -22.82 9.39
CA ALA A 250 22.77 -21.36 9.38
C ALA A 250 22.43 -20.77 10.77
N ARG A 251 21.44 -21.34 11.46
CA ARG A 251 21.06 -20.92 12.83
C ARG A 251 22.20 -21.11 13.82
N SER A 252 22.94 -22.22 13.72
CA SER A 252 24.09 -22.49 14.60
C SER A 252 25.25 -21.50 14.40
N GLU A 253 25.29 -20.84 13.24
CA GLU A 253 26.28 -19.81 12.89
C GLU A 253 25.83 -18.39 13.24
N GLY A 254 24.62 -18.23 13.80
CA GLY A 254 24.03 -16.92 14.12
C GLY A 254 23.49 -16.17 12.90
N ALA A 255 23.17 -16.89 11.82
CA ALA A 255 22.56 -16.30 10.63
C ALA A 255 21.15 -15.76 10.92
N LEU A 256 20.75 -14.76 10.15
CA LEU A 256 19.38 -14.27 10.07
C LEU A 256 18.70 -14.89 8.84
N PHE A 257 17.38 -15.07 8.94
CA PHE A 257 16.55 -15.67 7.90
C PHE A 257 15.62 -14.58 7.36
N ASP A 258 15.91 -14.00 6.21
CA ASP A 258 15.07 -12.94 5.62
C ASP A 258 14.20 -13.50 4.50
N MET A 259 12.91 -13.21 4.53
CA MET A 259 11.93 -13.76 3.62
C MET A 259 11.46 -12.69 2.64
N ASP A 260 11.79 -12.88 1.36
CA ASP A 260 11.37 -12.01 0.25
C ASP A 260 10.10 -12.53 -0.45
N LYS A 261 9.35 -11.62 -1.08
CA LYS A 261 8.17 -11.87 -1.95
C LYS A 261 7.23 -12.96 -1.42
N LEU A 262 6.46 -12.65 -0.38
CA LEU A 262 5.49 -13.62 0.15
C LEU A 262 4.29 -13.89 -0.77
N ASP A 263 4.22 -13.26 -1.95
CA ASP A 263 3.34 -13.68 -3.03
C ASP A 263 3.68 -15.06 -3.61
N TRP A 264 4.85 -15.59 -3.27
CA TRP A 264 5.31 -16.85 -3.81
C TRP A 264 4.64 -18.11 -3.26
N PRO A 265 4.67 -19.19 -4.07
CA PRO A 265 4.22 -20.53 -3.74
C PRO A 265 4.45 -20.98 -2.29
N PHE A 266 5.70 -21.18 -1.89
CA PHE A 266 6.03 -21.84 -0.62
C PHE A 266 6.19 -20.91 0.60
N SER A 267 6.03 -19.60 0.42
CA SER A 267 6.45 -18.60 1.40
C SER A 267 5.77 -18.74 2.76
N MET A 268 4.59 -19.37 2.82
CA MET A 268 3.86 -19.62 4.07
C MET A 268 4.35 -20.88 4.81
N MET A 269 5.19 -21.73 4.23
CA MET A 269 5.84 -22.84 4.96
C MET A 269 7.04 -22.33 5.78
N LEU A 270 7.79 -21.36 5.22
CA LEU A 270 9.04 -20.86 5.79
C LEU A 270 8.94 -20.34 7.24
N PRO A 271 7.91 -19.58 7.67
CA PRO A 271 7.82 -19.09 9.04
C PRO A 271 7.82 -20.19 10.10
N VAL A 272 7.29 -21.37 9.76
CA VAL A 272 7.26 -22.53 10.65
C VAL A 272 8.63 -23.20 10.69
N THR A 273 9.27 -23.39 9.53
CA THR A 273 10.57 -24.09 9.44
C THR A 273 11.75 -23.21 9.89
N ALA A 274 11.68 -21.90 9.63
CA ALA A 274 12.69 -20.90 9.95
C ALA A 274 12.23 -19.95 11.07
N GLU A 275 11.75 -20.50 12.19
CA GLU A 275 11.19 -19.72 13.31
C GLU A 275 12.06 -18.51 13.72
N GLY A 276 11.44 -17.34 13.86
CA GLY A 276 12.14 -16.09 14.16
C GLY A 276 12.77 -15.45 12.93
N SER A 277 12.25 -15.76 11.74
CA SER A 277 12.60 -15.10 10.50
C SER A 277 12.23 -13.61 10.50
N LEU A 278 12.99 -12.86 9.72
CA LEU A 278 12.70 -11.51 9.32
C LEU A 278 11.70 -11.52 8.15
N TYR A 279 11.15 -10.36 7.85
CA TYR A 279 10.19 -10.17 6.76
C TYR A 279 10.57 -8.95 5.94
N GLU A 280 10.89 -9.14 4.66
CA GLU A 280 11.23 -8.04 3.76
C GLU A 280 9.97 -7.24 3.35
N LEU A 281 9.54 -6.38 4.28
CA LEU A 281 8.26 -5.68 4.18
C LEU A 281 8.31 -4.59 3.11
N ALA A 282 9.45 -3.89 3.00
CA ALA A 282 9.78 -3.06 1.86
C ALA A 282 10.66 -3.87 0.89
N ASN A 283 10.04 -4.89 0.27
CA ASN A 283 10.70 -5.81 -0.65
C ASN A 283 11.16 -5.13 -1.95
N ASN A 284 11.97 -5.86 -2.69
CA ASN A 284 12.54 -5.48 -3.97
C ASN A 284 11.55 -5.23 -5.13
N HIS A 285 10.23 -5.30 -4.91
CA HIS A 285 9.20 -4.82 -5.86
C HIS A 285 8.66 -3.42 -5.49
N VAL A 286 9.07 -2.86 -4.35
CA VAL A 286 8.77 -1.48 -3.96
C VAL A 286 9.80 -0.54 -4.59
N TRP A 287 9.41 0.21 -5.60
CA TRP A 287 10.34 0.97 -6.44
C TRP A 287 10.18 2.49 -6.35
N ARG A 288 11.27 3.18 -6.67
CA ARG A 288 11.22 4.62 -6.95
C ARG A 288 10.75 4.92 -8.36
N THR A 289 10.97 4.00 -9.31
CA THR A 289 10.67 4.08 -10.74
C THR A 289 9.34 3.42 -11.06
N GLU A 290 8.80 3.64 -12.26
CA GLU A 290 7.48 3.11 -12.66
C GLU A 290 7.30 1.64 -12.29
N PHE A 291 6.16 1.30 -11.69
CA PHE A 291 5.92 -0.06 -11.21
C PHE A 291 5.70 -1.03 -12.38
N ALA A 292 6.51 -2.10 -12.49
CA ALA A 292 6.42 -3.05 -13.61
C ALA A 292 5.73 -4.37 -13.26
N PHE A 293 5.82 -4.84 -12.01
CA PHE A 293 5.33 -6.16 -11.63
C PHE A 293 3.86 -6.14 -11.22
N ARG A 294 3.00 -5.87 -12.21
CA ARG A 294 1.56 -5.78 -11.99
C ARG A 294 0.89 -7.13 -11.75
N ASN A 295 1.50 -8.26 -12.10
CA ASN A 295 0.95 -9.60 -11.90
C ASN A 295 1.49 -10.25 -10.62
N TRP A 296 0.63 -10.94 -9.87
CA TRP A 296 1.01 -11.64 -8.64
C TRP A 296 1.12 -13.15 -8.89
N ASN A 297 2.03 -13.80 -8.16
CA ASN A 297 2.23 -15.25 -8.26
C ASN A 297 1.11 -16.05 -7.59
N SER A 298 0.48 -15.49 -6.56
CA SER A 298 -0.74 -16.03 -5.94
C SER A 298 -1.85 -14.97 -5.92
N ALA A 299 -3.10 -15.41 -5.99
CA ALA A 299 -4.23 -14.50 -5.85
C ALA A 299 -4.25 -13.89 -4.44
N THR A 300 -4.64 -12.62 -4.31
CA THR A 300 -5.06 -12.08 -3.02
C THR A 300 -6.42 -12.64 -2.63
N THR A 301 -6.68 -12.55 -1.35
CA THR A 301 -7.94 -12.96 -0.77
C THR A 301 -8.97 -11.82 -0.83
N PRO A 302 -10.27 -12.12 -0.95
CA PRO A 302 -11.31 -11.10 -1.01
C PRO A 302 -11.35 -10.14 0.18
N TRP A 303 -10.99 -10.57 1.39
CA TRP A 303 -10.97 -9.67 2.55
C TRP A 303 -9.81 -8.68 2.53
N LEU A 304 -8.71 -9.00 1.83
CA LEU A 304 -7.56 -8.11 1.70
C LEU A 304 -7.75 -7.09 0.58
N GLN A 305 -8.37 -7.51 -0.53
CA GLN A 305 -8.74 -6.65 -1.66
C GLN A 305 -10.15 -6.96 -2.14
N PRO A 306 -11.15 -6.44 -1.44
CA PRO A 306 -12.54 -6.69 -1.79
C PRO A 306 -12.91 -6.00 -3.11
N PRO A 307 -13.93 -6.51 -3.80
CA PRO A 307 -14.77 -7.65 -3.42
C PRO A 307 -14.24 -9.04 -3.86
N TRP A 308 -13.24 -9.11 -4.72
CA TRP A 308 -12.87 -10.35 -5.43
C TRP A 308 -11.54 -10.96 -5.01
N GLY A 309 -10.71 -10.21 -4.31
CA GLY A 309 -9.27 -10.36 -4.43
C GLY A 309 -8.83 -9.92 -5.82
N ALA A 310 -7.58 -10.16 -6.15
CA ALA A 310 -7.02 -9.88 -7.45
C ALA A 310 -5.82 -10.79 -7.71
N ARG A 311 -5.40 -10.86 -8.97
CA ARG A 311 -4.15 -11.51 -9.41
C ARG A 311 -3.19 -10.51 -10.03
N GLN A 312 -3.60 -9.25 -10.03
CA GLN A 312 -2.85 -8.13 -10.55
C GLN A 312 -3.23 -6.87 -9.79
N GLY A 313 -2.36 -5.87 -9.83
CA GLY A 313 -2.64 -4.56 -9.26
C GLY A 313 -1.50 -3.58 -9.43
N ASN A 314 -1.70 -2.39 -8.90
CA ASN A 314 -0.68 -1.34 -8.87
C ASN A 314 0.28 -1.47 -7.67
N GLU A 315 1.21 -0.52 -7.57
CA GLU A 315 2.22 -0.46 -6.51
C GLU A 315 1.61 -0.48 -5.10
N ARG A 316 0.51 0.25 -4.89
CA ARG A 316 -0.14 0.34 -3.57
C ARG A 316 -0.89 -0.94 -3.23
N GLU A 317 -1.57 -1.53 -4.21
CA GLU A 317 -2.26 -2.80 -4.06
C GLU A 317 -1.26 -3.93 -3.74
N TRP A 318 -0.09 -3.95 -4.38
CA TRP A 318 1.02 -4.85 -4.04
C TRP A 318 1.50 -4.67 -2.60
N LEU A 319 1.69 -3.44 -2.16
CA LEU A 319 2.13 -3.17 -0.79
C LEU A 319 1.07 -3.57 0.25
N HIS A 320 -0.21 -3.28 0.00
CA HIS A 320 -1.29 -3.74 0.86
C HIS A 320 -1.38 -5.26 0.90
N TYR A 321 -1.16 -5.93 -0.23
CA TYR A 321 -1.13 -7.38 -0.29
C TYR A 321 -0.04 -7.97 0.60
N THR A 322 1.19 -7.48 0.46
CA THR A 322 2.34 -7.97 1.22
C THR A 322 2.27 -7.60 2.70
N LEU A 323 1.71 -6.43 3.05
CA LEU A 323 1.39 -6.07 4.44
C LEU A 323 0.34 -7.01 5.05
N GLY A 324 -0.74 -7.32 4.31
CA GLY A 324 -1.80 -8.21 4.79
C GLY A 324 -1.29 -9.61 5.11
N LYS A 325 -0.32 -10.10 4.32
CA LYS A 325 0.37 -11.38 4.58
C LYS A 325 1.24 -11.34 5.82
N TYR A 326 2.02 -10.28 5.97
CA TYR A 326 2.81 -10.05 7.19
C TYR A 326 1.92 -10.07 8.43
N TYR A 327 0.81 -9.33 8.40
CA TYR A 327 -0.15 -9.25 9.51
C TYR A 327 -0.82 -10.59 9.79
N THR A 328 -1.16 -11.35 8.74
CA THR A 328 -1.74 -12.70 8.86
C THR A 328 -0.78 -13.62 9.63
N LEU A 329 0.52 -13.58 9.32
CA LEU A 329 1.54 -14.36 10.02
C LEU A 329 1.72 -13.90 11.47
N LEU A 330 1.80 -12.59 11.73
CA LEU A 330 1.88 -12.06 13.09
C LEU A 330 0.66 -12.47 13.94
N ASN A 331 -0.53 -12.51 13.34
CA ASN A 331 -1.76 -12.93 14.00
C ASN A 331 -1.76 -14.42 14.42
N THR A 332 -0.82 -15.23 13.93
CA THR A 332 -0.61 -16.62 14.40
C THR A 332 0.26 -16.72 15.66
N GLY A 333 0.80 -15.60 16.15
CA GLY A 333 1.73 -15.57 17.30
C GLY A 333 3.20 -15.56 16.93
N MET A 334 3.52 -15.64 15.64
CA MET A 334 4.89 -15.53 15.16
C MET A 334 5.44 -14.12 15.41
N LYS A 335 6.69 -14.07 15.85
CA LYS A 335 7.43 -12.81 16.02
C LYS A 335 8.40 -12.61 14.87
N MET A 336 8.20 -11.55 14.11
CA MET A 336 8.93 -11.29 12.86
C MET A 336 9.25 -9.79 12.76
N SER A 337 10.54 -9.45 12.72
CA SER A 337 10.97 -8.07 12.51
C SER A 337 10.94 -7.72 11.02
N PRO A 338 10.46 -6.53 10.64
CA PRO A 338 10.48 -6.11 9.26
C PRO A 338 11.88 -5.67 8.82
N THR A 339 12.22 -5.99 7.58
CA THR A 339 13.42 -5.62 6.84
C THR A 339 13.04 -4.98 5.51
N ALA A 340 14.05 -4.54 4.78
CA ALA A 340 13.89 -3.85 3.52
C ALA A 340 15.06 -4.21 2.61
N GLY A 341 14.74 -4.46 1.35
CA GLY A 341 15.72 -4.78 0.35
C GLY A 341 15.32 -4.30 -1.03
N THR A 342 16.32 -3.93 -1.83
CA THR A 342 16.08 -3.33 -3.15
C THR A 342 16.35 -4.28 -4.32
N ALA A 343 17.13 -5.34 -4.09
CA ALA A 343 17.75 -6.14 -5.15
C ALA A 343 18.48 -5.26 -6.18
N ASN A 344 19.11 -4.16 -5.72
CA ASN A 344 19.93 -3.32 -6.58
C ASN A 344 21.02 -4.18 -7.26
N GLY A 345 21.15 -4.03 -8.58
CA GLY A 345 21.90 -4.94 -9.44
C GLY A 345 20.99 -5.74 -10.38
N VAL A 346 19.74 -5.98 -9.99
CA VAL A 346 18.72 -6.67 -10.80
C VAL A 346 17.62 -5.73 -11.27
N HIS A 347 17.08 -4.88 -10.38
CA HIS A 347 15.92 -4.02 -10.65
C HIS A 347 16.29 -2.55 -10.86
N PRO A 348 15.49 -1.74 -11.57
CA PRO A 348 15.75 -0.31 -11.76
C PRO A 348 15.41 0.48 -10.48
N VAL A 349 16.17 0.25 -9.42
CA VAL A 349 15.96 0.90 -8.13
C VAL A 349 17.32 1.20 -7.49
N PRO A 350 17.51 2.38 -6.89
CA PRO A 350 18.77 2.68 -6.22
C PRO A 350 18.92 1.84 -4.94
N ALA A 351 20.17 1.49 -4.60
CA ALA A 351 20.47 0.78 -3.36
C ALA A 351 19.98 1.58 -2.14
N GLY A 352 19.36 0.91 -1.17
CA GLY A 352 18.83 1.56 0.01
C GLY A 352 17.65 2.51 -0.26
N PHE A 353 17.01 2.46 -1.45
CA PHE A 353 15.73 3.13 -1.63
C PHE A 353 14.67 2.56 -0.70
N SER A 354 14.64 1.25 -0.51
CA SER A 354 14.00 0.60 0.63
C SER A 354 15.11 0.34 1.66
N ARG A 355 14.95 0.77 2.91
CA ARG A 355 15.93 0.47 3.96
C ARG A 355 15.26 0.30 5.32
N VAL A 356 15.91 -0.47 6.18
CA VAL A 356 15.55 -0.61 7.60
C VAL A 356 16.48 0.25 8.44
N TYR A 357 15.97 0.94 9.45
CA TYR A 357 16.80 1.58 10.48
C TYR A 357 16.69 0.81 11.79
N VAL A 358 17.81 0.63 12.48
CA VAL A 358 17.91 -0.07 13.77
C VAL A 358 18.40 0.88 14.85
N HIS A 359 17.73 0.90 16.00
CA HIS A 359 18.07 1.78 17.12
C HIS A 359 19.13 1.18 18.04
N LEU A 360 20.27 1.87 18.11
CA LEU A 360 21.48 1.62 18.90
C LEU A 360 21.84 2.89 19.70
N PRO A 361 21.23 3.12 20.88
CA PRO A 361 21.43 4.36 21.64
C PRO A 361 22.88 4.56 22.13
N ASP A 362 23.65 3.48 22.26
CA ASP A 362 25.04 3.51 22.72
C ASP A 362 26.06 3.53 21.56
N GLY A 363 25.64 3.97 20.38
CA GLY A 363 26.46 4.05 19.17
C GLY A 363 26.59 2.73 18.39
N PHE A 364 27.20 2.83 17.22
CA PHE A 364 27.30 1.75 16.24
C PHE A 364 28.21 0.60 16.68
N SER A 365 27.74 -0.62 16.42
CA SER A 365 28.55 -1.84 16.30
C SER A 365 27.74 -2.80 15.44
N TYR A 366 28.41 -3.54 14.57
CA TYR A 366 27.75 -4.51 13.69
C TYR A 366 26.98 -5.58 14.49
N GLU A 367 27.56 -6.09 15.56
CA GLU A 367 26.95 -7.09 16.44
C GLU A 367 25.71 -6.53 17.15
N LYS A 368 25.80 -5.29 17.64
CA LYS A 368 24.66 -4.59 18.25
C LYS A 368 23.55 -4.35 17.21
N TRP A 369 23.92 -4.02 15.98
CA TRP A 369 22.98 -3.82 14.87
C TRP A 369 22.20 -5.09 14.56
N LEU A 370 22.89 -6.23 14.39
CA LEU A 370 22.24 -7.54 14.19
C LEU A 370 21.29 -7.89 15.34
N ALA A 371 21.75 -7.71 16.58
CA ALA A 371 20.93 -7.98 17.77
C ALA A 371 19.71 -7.04 17.87
N GLY A 372 19.87 -5.77 17.47
CA GLY A 372 18.78 -4.80 17.43
C GLY A 372 17.72 -5.12 16.38
N LEU A 373 18.14 -5.51 15.17
CA LEU A 373 17.24 -5.95 14.12
C LEU A 373 16.45 -7.20 14.54
N LYS A 374 17.15 -8.21 15.06
CA LYS A 374 16.52 -9.44 15.59
C LYS A 374 15.55 -9.15 16.73
N ALA A 375 15.87 -8.19 17.59
CA ALA A 375 14.99 -7.76 18.68
C ALA A 375 13.83 -6.88 18.21
N GLY A 376 13.79 -6.47 16.94
CA GLY A 376 12.74 -5.62 16.38
C GLY A 376 12.84 -4.16 16.80
N ARG A 377 14.00 -3.67 17.25
CA ARG A 377 14.21 -2.23 17.51
C ARG A 377 14.43 -1.47 16.21
N SER A 378 13.44 -1.54 15.31
CA SER A 378 13.58 -1.09 13.94
C SER A 378 12.30 -0.51 13.35
N PHE A 379 12.48 0.20 12.23
CA PHE A 379 11.40 0.53 11.29
C PHE A 379 11.93 0.43 9.86
N VAL A 380 11.05 0.14 8.91
CA VAL A 380 11.35 0.15 7.47
C VAL A 380 10.80 1.41 6.83
N THR A 381 11.47 1.93 5.81
CA THR A 381 11.02 3.14 5.12
C THR A 381 11.49 3.23 3.67
N THR A 382 10.67 3.88 2.85
CA THR A 382 11.06 4.40 1.53
C THR A 382 11.16 5.93 1.49
N GLY A 383 10.87 6.63 2.58
CA GLY A 383 10.96 8.09 2.67
C GLY A 383 10.86 8.61 4.10
N PRO A 384 9.67 8.61 4.73
CA PRO A 384 9.48 9.16 6.08
C PRO A 384 10.31 8.45 7.14
N MET A 385 10.94 9.20 8.04
CA MET A 385 11.61 8.67 9.23
C MET A 385 10.62 8.57 10.38
N LEU A 386 10.50 7.40 11.00
CA LEU A 386 9.52 7.10 12.03
C LEU A 386 10.21 6.83 13.36
N PHE A 387 9.93 7.64 14.36
CA PHE A 387 10.41 7.46 15.73
C PHE A 387 9.22 7.27 16.63
N ALA A 388 9.19 6.19 17.40
CA ALA A 388 8.07 5.96 18.29
C ALA A 388 8.44 5.10 19.49
N THR A 389 7.72 5.34 20.58
CA THR A 389 7.77 4.51 21.78
C THR A 389 6.37 4.25 22.29
N VAL A 390 6.20 3.06 22.86
CA VAL A 390 5.01 2.67 23.61
C VAL A 390 5.46 2.44 25.05
N ASN A 391 4.86 3.13 26.02
CA ASN A 391 5.29 3.12 27.42
C ASN A 391 6.82 3.33 27.56
N THR A 392 7.38 4.26 26.78
CA THR A 392 8.83 4.59 26.70
C THR A 392 9.74 3.50 26.12
N ARG A 393 9.18 2.42 25.59
CA ARG A 393 9.93 1.29 25.01
C ARG A 393 9.87 1.34 23.48
N ASP A 394 10.99 1.04 22.85
CA ASP A 394 11.11 0.90 21.40
C ASP A 394 10.27 -0.25 20.84
N PRO A 395 10.01 -0.27 19.52
CA PRO A 395 9.50 -1.45 18.81
C PRO A 395 10.24 -2.74 19.20
N GLY A 396 9.52 -3.86 19.13
CA GLY A 396 10.01 -5.18 19.53
C GLY A 396 9.84 -5.52 21.03
N ALA A 397 9.47 -4.54 21.87
CA ALA A 397 9.16 -4.80 23.27
C ALA A 397 7.89 -5.65 23.44
N ASN A 398 7.82 -6.35 24.58
CA ASN A 398 6.68 -7.17 24.98
C ASN A 398 6.02 -6.52 26.20
N PHE A 399 4.70 -6.49 26.23
CA PHE A 399 3.90 -5.98 27.33
C PHE A 399 2.93 -7.04 27.81
N GLU A 400 2.72 -7.10 29.12
CA GLU A 400 1.72 -7.93 29.77
C GLU A 400 0.72 -7.03 30.47
N PHE A 401 -0.57 -7.23 30.21
CA PHE A 401 -1.67 -6.48 30.81
C PHE A 401 -2.70 -7.44 31.39
N ASP A 402 -3.43 -6.99 32.40
CA ASP A 402 -4.62 -7.70 32.88
C ASP A 402 -5.83 -7.50 31.94
N ALA A 403 -6.94 -8.20 32.23
CA ALA A 403 -8.16 -8.08 31.45
C ALA A 403 -8.85 -6.71 31.57
N ALA A 404 -8.58 -5.94 32.64
CA ALA A 404 -9.16 -4.61 32.82
C ALA A 404 -8.56 -3.62 31.81
N GLY A 405 -7.35 -3.89 31.31
CA GLY A 405 -6.64 -3.11 30.33
C GLY A 405 -5.94 -1.92 31.00
N GLU A 406 -4.63 -1.88 30.87
CA GLU A 406 -3.84 -0.75 31.35
C GLU A 406 -3.80 0.36 30.30
N ALA A 407 -3.63 1.60 30.75
CA ALA A 407 -3.44 2.72 29.86
C ALA A 407 -2.03 2.69 29.27
N ILE A 408 -1.96 2.70 27.95
CA ILE A 408 -0.77 2.65 27.12
C ILE A 408 -0.51 4.05 26.58
N ASP A 409 0.69 4.55 26.81
CA ASP A 409 1.14 5.85 26.30
C ASP A 409 1.92 5.67 25.00
N LEU A 410 1.42 6.25 23.91
CA LEU A 410 2.10 6.33 22.62
C LEU A 410 2.73 7.71 22.45
N ARG A 411 3.99 7.73 22.02
CA ARG A 411 4.64 8.91 21.46
C ARG A 411 5.20 8.56 20.10
N MET A 412 4.88 9.37 19.11
CA MET A 412 5.35 9.21 17.74
C MET A 412 5.81 10.55 17.18
N GLU A 413 6.90 10.51 16.45
CA GLU A 413 7.43 11.58 15.64
C GLU A 413 7.70 11.04 14.23
N VAL A 414 7.25 11.79 13.22
CA VAL A 414 7.59 11.54 11.83
C VAL A 414 8.36 12.74 11.30
N VAL A 415 9.51 12.48 10.67
CA VAL A 415 10.28 13.48 9.91
C VAL A 415 10.33 13.09 8.44
N SER A 416 9.95 14.00 7.55
CA SER A 416 9.77 13.69 6.12
C SER A 416 10.13 14.87 5.21
N GLN A 417 10.42 14.58 3.94
CA GLN A 417 10.76 15.63 2.97
C GLN A 417 9.51 16.40 2.50
N LYS A 418 8.37 15.71 2.42
CA LYS A 418 7.06 16.28 2.07
C LYS A 418 6.13 16.17 3.28
N PRO A 419 5.09 17.02 3.40
CA PRO A 419 4.14 16.89 4.50
C PRO A 419 3.33 15.60 4.36
N ILE A 420 3.21 14.85 5.45
CA ILE A 420 2.26 13.73 5.55
C ILE A 420 0.88 14.22 6.02
N THR A 421 -0.19 13.51 5.64
CA THR A 421 -1.57 13.89 5.99
C THR A 421 -2.13 13.08 7.16
N PHE A 422 -1.71 11.83 7.30
CA PHE A 422 -2.12 10.96 8.40
C PHE A 422 -1.09 9.86 8.69
N CYS A 423 -1.25 9.25 9.86
CA CYS A 423 -0.55 8.05 10.29
C CYS A 423 -1.51 7.17 11.10
N GLU A 424 -1.21 5.89 11.22
CA GLU A 424 -2.13 4.91 11.79
C GLU A 424 -1.45 4.06 12.87
N LEU A 425 -2.19 3.79 13.95
CA LEU A 425 -1.90 2.69 14.87
C LEU A 425 -2.68 1.47 14.40
N VAL A 426 -1.96 0.41 14.06
CA VAL A 426 -2.51 -0.88 13.64
C VAL A 426 -2.46 -1.82 14.83
N HIS A 427 -3.56 -2.51 15.13
CA HIS A 427 -3.62 -3.61 16.09
C HIS A 427 -4.15 -4.86 15.39
N ASN A 428 -3.38 -5.95 15.41
CA ASN A 428 -3.73 -7.23 14.75
C ASN A 428 -4.17 -7.08 13.28
N GLY A 429 -3.50 -6.17 12.55
CA GLY A 429 -3.76 -5.89 11.14
C GLY A 429 -4.87 -4.88 10.86
N ILE A 430 -5.56 -4.37 11.89
CA ILE A 430 -6.66 -3.40 11.75
C ILE A 430 -6.18 -2.01 12.22
N PRO A 431 -6.32 -0.95 11.41
CA PRO A 431 -6.13 0.42 11.88
C PRO A 431 -7.16 0.77 12.97
N VAL A 432 -6.72 0.86 14.23
CA VAL A 432 -7.57 1.16 15.41
C VAL A 432 -7.49 2.62 15.85
N ARG A 433 -6.51 3.36 15.33
CA ARG A 433 -6.41 4.82 15.40
C ARG A 433 -5.91 5.37 14.08
N THR A 434 -6.54 6.43 13.60
CA THR A 434 -6.00 7.28 12.52
C THR A 434 -5.72 8.68 13.07
N TYR A 435 -4.45 9.06 13.09
CA TYR A 435 -4.03 10.39 13.50
C TYR A 435 -3.87 11.27 12.27
N ARG A 436 -4.78 12.23 12.11
CA ARG A 436 -4.60 13.32 11.14
C ARG A 436 -3.54 14.26 11.67
N VAL A 437 -2.53 14.53 10.85
CA VAL A 437 -1.38 15.35 11.24
C VAL A 437 -1.19 16.50 10.26
N ARG A 438 -0.62 17.58 10.76
CA ARG A 438 -0.20 18.71 9.94
C ARG A 438 1.29 18.91 10.20
N GLY A 439 2.11 18.58 9.22
CA GLY A 439 3.56 18.70 9.35
C GLY A 439 4.00 20.15 9.61
N GLU A 440 4.74 20.36 10.68
CA GLU A 440 5.43 21.61 10.98
C GLU A 440 6.70 21.69 10.12
N ARG A 441 6.88 22.77 9.38
CA ARG A 441 8.08 22.96 8.56
C ARG A 441 9.28 23.28 9.43
N MET A 442 10.32 22.46 9.37
CA MET A 442 11.58 22.59 10.08
C MET A 442 12.48 23.66 9.42
N GLN A 443 13.44 24.20 10.18
CA GLN A 443 14.40 25.20 9.67
C GLN A 443 15.22 24.69 8.47
N ASN A 444 15.55 23.40 8.45
CA ASN A 444 16.26 22.77 7.35
C ASN A 444 15.36 22.50 6.12
N GLY A 445 14.05 22.76 6.20
CA GLY A 445 13.10 22.65 5.09
C GLY A 445 12.26 21.37 5.09
N GLY A 446 12.59 20.39 5.95
CA GLY A 446 11.81 19.17 6.13
C GLY A 446 10.53 19.44 6.91
N TYR A 447 9.72 18.40 7.10
CA TYR A 447 8.48 18.45 7.86
C TYR A 447 8.54 17.52 9.06
N ARG A 448 7.97 17.97 10.17
CA ARG A 448 7.87 17.22 11.42
C ARG A 448 6.42 17.08 11.83
N SER A 449 5.98 15.87 12.13
CA SER A 449 4.66 15.58 12.68
C SER A 449 4.81 14.89 14.03
N LEU A 450 4.11 15.36 15.06
CA LEU A 450 4.13 14.79 16.39
C LEU A 450 2.74 14.25 16.77
N VAL A 451 2.72 13.07 17.37
CA VAL A 451 1.51 12.44 17.90
C VAL A 451 1.80 11.97 19.32
N SER A 452 0.85 12.23 20.22
CA SER A 452 0.80 11.64 21.55
C SER A 452 -0.63 11.18 21.79
N ASP A 453 -0.78 9.93 22.20
CA ASP A 453 -2.08 9.32 22.46
C ASP A 453 -2.01 8.41 23.68
N ARG A 454 -3.15 8.20 24.31
CA ARG A 454 -3.32 7.28 25.44
C ARG A 454 -4.53 6.40 25.19
N PHE A 455 -4.31 5.09 25.15
CA PHE A 455 -5.36 4.12 24.84
C PHE A 455 -5.20 2.85 25.69
N SER A 456 -6.16 1.93 25.63
CA SER A 456 -6.08 0.62 26.25
C SER A 456 -6.29 -0.48 25.21
N LEU A 457 -5.71 -1.65 25.46
CA LEU A 457 -5.93 -2.86 24.68
C LEU A 457 -6.57 -3.91 25.59
N HIS A 458 -7.54 -4.62 25.05
CA HIS A 458 -8.32 -5.63 25.77
C HIS A 458 -8.22 -7.02 25.11
N GLU A 459 -7.37 -7.15 24.10
CA GLU A 459 -7.13 -8.37 23.35
C GLU A 459 -5.61 -8.52 23.15
N SER A 460 -5.10 -9.74 23.29
CA SER A 460 -3.69 -10.05 22.98
C SER A 460 -3.39 -9.88 21.50
N GLY A 461 -2.13 -9.57 21.19
CA GLY A 461 -1.78 -9.25 19.82
C GLY A 461 -0.47 -8.51 19.68
N TRP A 462 -0.43 -7.67 18.66
CA TRP A 462 0.66 -6.78 18.36
C TRP A 462 0.12 -5.44 17.88
N ILE A 463 0.88 -4.38 18.14
CA ILE A 463 0.63 -3.05 17.57
C ILE A 463 1.81 -2.61 16.71
N ALA A 464 1.54 -1.86 15.66
CA ALA A 464 2.55 -1.22 14.84
C ALA A 464 2.05 0.15 14.34
N LEU A 465 2.98 0.97 13.87
CA LEU A 465 2.68 2.29 13.29
C LEU A 465 2.93 2.27 11.80
N ARG A 466 1.99 2.82 11.03
CA ARG A 466 2.08 2.94 9.57
C ARG A 466 1.93 4.40 9.14
N VAL A 467 2.80 4.82 8.22
CA VAL A 467 2.84 6.20 7.71
C VAL A 467 2.85 6.19 6.19
N TRP A 468 2.10 7.12 5.60
CA TRP A 468 2.05 7.34 4.15
C TRP A 468 2.41 8.78 3.81
N GLU A 469 3.32 8.95 2.86
CA GLU A 469 3.69 10.23 2.26
C GLU A 469 3.30 10.16 0.78
N ASN A 470 2.24 10.88 0.38
CA ASN A 470 1.84 10.95 -1.02
C ASN A 470 2.67 12.02 -1.75
N HIS A 471 2.98 11.76 -3.02
CA HIS A 471 3.75 12.64 -3.90
C HIS A 471 2.85 13.22 -5.00
N ASP A 472 3.30 14.33 -5.58
CA ASP A 472 2.54 15.10 -6.57
C ASP A 472 2.40 14.35 -7.91
N ASP A 473 3.27 13.37 -8.16
CA ASP A 473 3.28 12.45 -9.31
C ASP A 473 2.32 11.25 -9.14
N GLY A 474 1.47 11.26 -8.10
CA GLY A 474 0.53 10.18 -7.79
C GLY A 474 1.17 9.00 -7.06
N ARG A 475 2.49 9.02 -6.82
CA ARG A 475 3.19 7.95 -6.10
C ARG A 475 3.24 8.21 -4.61
N PHE A 476 3.84 7.28 -3.87
CA PHE A 476 3.94 7.39 -2.43
C PHE A 476 5.26 6.87 -1.89
N ARG A 477 5.55 7.27 -0.65
CA ARG A 477 6.53 6.66 0.24
C ARG A 477 5.82 6.20 1.50
N PHE A 478 6.39 5.25 2.20
CA PHE A 478 5.81 4.74 3.43
C PHE A 478 6.87 4.46 4.48
N ALA A 479 6.43 4.38 5.72
CA ALA A 479 7.20 3.82 6.81
C ALA A 479 6.33 2.88 7.66
N HIS A 480 6.96 1.86 8.23
CA HIS A 480 6.30 0.90 9.12
C HIS A 480 7.22 0.51 10.26
N SER A 481 6.77 0.62 11.51
CA SER A 481 7.55 0.15 12.67
C SER A 481 7.64 -1.38 12.69
N ALA A 482 8.65 -1.94 13.31
CA ALA A 482 8.48 -3.28 13.86
C ALA A 482 7.32 -3.31 14.88
N PRO A 483 6.71 -4.48 15.13
CA PRO A 483 5.62 -4.60 16.09
C PRO A 483 6.10 -4.49 17.54
N TRP A 484 5.27 -3.90 18.40
CA TRP A 484 5.26 -4.20 19.84
C TRP A 484 4.30 -5.35 20.08
N TYR A 485 4.64 -6.27 20.99
CA TYR A 485 3.82 -7.42 21.32
C TYR A 485 3.09 -7.22 22.65
N VAL A 486 1.84 -7.67 22.70
CA VAL A 486 0.95 -7.43 23.83
C VAL A 486 0.26 -8.75 24.21
N THR A 487 0.34 -9.10 25.49
CA THR A 487 -0.38 -10.24 26.07
C THR A 487 -1.36 -9.71 27.10
N VAL A 488 -2.65 -9.93 26.87
CA VAL A 488 -3.74 -9.55 27.79
C VAL A 488 -4.26 -10.80 28.49
N ALA A 489 -4.29 -10.75 29.82
CA ALA A 489 -4.78 -11.84 30.68
C ALA A 489 -4.12 -13.22 30.43
N GLY A 490 -2.88 -13.24 29.91
CA GLY A 490 -2.16 -14.48 29.57
C GLY A 490 -2.68 -15.20 28.32
N GLU A 491 -3.63 -14.62 27.59
CA GLU A 491 -4.20 -15.25 26.40
C GLU A 491 -3.27 -15.10 25.18
N PRO A 492 -3.22 -16.09 24.26
CA PRO A 492 -2.46 -15.96 23.03
C PRO A 492 -3.15 -15.01 22.04
N VAL A 493 -2.37 -14.46 21.09
CA VAL A 493 -2.97 -13.89 19.88
C VAL A 493 -3.63 -15.01 19.07
N ARG A 494 -4.75 -14.70 18.45
CA ARG A 494 -5.51 -15.64 17.62
C ARG A 494 -5.77 -14.98 16.27
N PRO A 495 -5.58 -15.67 15.13
CA PRO A 495 -5.97 -15.15 13.83
C PRO A 495 -7.48 -15.15 13.65
N ARG A 496 -7.95 -14.38 12.69
CA ARG A 496 -9.33 -14.53 12.21
C ARG A 496 -9.52 -15.88 11.52
N ARG A 497 -10.78 -16.30 11.38
CA ARG A 497 -11.11 -17.58 10.72
C ARG A 497 -10.68 -17.60 9.25
N ASP A 498 -10.94 -16.52 8.52
CA ASP A 498 -10.55 -16.35 7.11
C ASP A 498 -9.01 -16.39 6.92
N GLU A 499 -8.27 -15.78 7.84
CA GLU A 499 -6.80 -15.84 7.91
C GLU A 499 -6.29 -17.28 8.10
N LYS A 500 -6.85 -18.02 9.06
CA LYS A 500 -6.52 -19.45 9.26
C LYS A 500 -6.84 -20.28 8.01
N GLN A 501 -8.04 -20.13 7.47
CA GLN A 501 -8.47 -20.86 6.27
C GLN A 501 -7.54 -20.59 5.08
N TYR A 502 -7.08 -19.36 4.92
CA TYR A 502 -6.10 -19.00 3.90
C TYR A 502 -4.78 -19.74 4.08
N LEU A 503 -4.19 -19.74 5.29
CA LEU A 503 -2.92 -20.42 5.55
C LEU A 503 -3.03 -21.93 5.32
N VAL A 504 -4.11 -22.56 5.80
CA VAL A 504 -4.39 -23.98 5.59
C VAL A 504 -4.54 -24.29 4.09
N ARG A 505 -5.40 -23.54 3.38
CA ARG A 505 -5.61 -23.76 1.94
C ARG A 505 -4.33 -23.57 1.15
N ARG A 506 -3.51 -22.58 1.53
CA ARG A 506 -2.21 -22.32 0.91
C ARG A 506 -1.28 -23.53 1.00
N MET A 507 -1.21 -24.18 2.16
CA MET A 507 -0.38 -25.37 2.33
C MET A 507 -0.92 -26.56 1.55
N ILE A 508 -2.23 -26.79 1.56
CA ILE A 508 -2.87 -27.85 0.76
C ILE A 508 -2.55 -27.67 -0.74
N ASP A 509 -2.78 -26.46 -1.27
CA ASP A 509 -2.52 -26.14 -2.68
C ASP A 509 -1.05 -26.38 -3.05
N GLU A 510 -0.11 -26.03 -2.16
CA GLU A 510 1.33 -26.22 -2.43
C GLU A 510 1.79 -27.66 -2.32
N ILE A 511 1.25 -28.44 -1.38
CA ILE A 511 1.49 -29.88 -1.27
C ILE A 511 1.00 -30.56 -2.56
N GLU A 512 -0.23 -30.24 -3.00
CA GLU A 512 -0.80 -30.77 -4.24
C GLU A 512 0.03 -30.39 -5.47
N ARG A 513 0.38 -29.10 -5.61
CA ARG A 513 1.18 -28.59 -6.74
C ARG A 513 2.58 -29.22 -6.81
N SER A 514 3.13 -29.63 -5.67
CA SER A 514 4.52 -30.07 -5.54
C SER A 514 4.70 -31.58 -5.43
N ARG A 515 3.61 -32.37 -5.32
CA ARG A 515 3.63 -33.81 -5.05
C ARG A 515 4.47 -34.63 -6.03
N ASP A 516 4.45 -34.28 -7.31
CA ASP A 516 5.17 -35.00 -8.38
C ASP A 516 6.55 -34.39 -8.72
N VAL A 517 7.00 -33.41 -7.94
CA VAL A 517 8.16 -32.58 -8.25
C VAL A 517 9.16 -32.51 -7.10
N LEU A 518 8.68 -32.45 -5.85
CA LEU A 518 9.52 -32.44 -4.65
C LEU A 518 9.72 -33.86 -4.09
N SER A 519 10.79 -34.04 -3.33
CA SER A 519 11.01 -35.27 -2.57
C SER A 519 10.05 -35.39 -1.38
N ASP A 520 9.81 -36.62 -0.91
CA ASP A 520 9.01 -36.85 0.30
C ASP A 520 9.55 -36.09 1.51
N GLU A 521 10.88 -36.03 1.68
CA GLU A 521 11.53 -35.27 2.75
C GLU A 521 11.20 -33.76 2.70
N ALA A 522 11.12 -33.19 1.49
CA ALA A 522 10.74 -31.79 1.30
C ALA A 522 9.24 -31.59 1.56
N LEU A 523 8.37 -32.51 1.12
CA LEU A 523 6.93 -32.42 1.34
C LEU A 523 6.55 -32.49 2.82
N ILE A 524 7.30 -33.25 3.64
CA ILE A 524 7.11 -33.32 5.10
C ILE A 524 7.20 -31.93 5.76
N GLU A 525 8.01 -31.01 5.24
CA GLU A 525 8.09 -29.63 5.78
C GLU A 525 6.79 -28.85 5.56
N TYR A 526 6.13 -29.05 4.42
CA TYR A 526 4.82 -28.46 4.13
C TYR A 526 3.72 -29.11 4.96
N GLU A 527 3.74 -30.44 5.12
CA GLU A 527 2.78 -31.16 5.97
C GLU A 527 2.89 -30.72 7.43
N ARG A 528 4.11 -30.48 7.93
CA ARG A 528 4.32 -29.92 9.27
C ARG A 528 3.75 -28.50 9.40
N ALA A 529 3.96 -27.64 8.40
CA ALA A 529 3.39 -26.31 8.40
C ALA A 529 1.85 -26.34 8.32
N LEU A 530 1.28 -27.25 7.54
CA LEU A 530 -0.16 -27.50 7.48
C LEU A 530 -0.71 -27.89 8.85
N ASP A 531 -0.09 -28.86 9.53
CA ASP A 531 -0.51 -29.28 10.89
C ASP A 531 -0.48 -28.12 11.88
N VAL A 532 0.57 -27.28 11.86
CA VAL A 532 0.62 -26.07 12.68
C VAL A 532 -0.56 -25.14 12.40
N TYR A 533 -0.88 -24.88 11.13
CA TYR A 533 -1.98 -23.99 10.76
C TYR A 533 -3.36 -24.57 11.03
N GLU A 534 -3.56 -25.88 10.86
CA GLU A 534 -4.83 -26.56 11.18
C GLU A 534 -5.15 -26.51 12.66
N ASN A 535 -4.13 -26.53 13.52
CA ASN A 535 -4.29 -26.50 14.97
C ASN A 535 -4.42 -25.08 15.57
N LEU A 536 -4.30 -24.02 14.77
CA LEU A 536 -4.50 -22.64 15.23
C LEU A 536 -5.91 -22.43 15.81
N GLN A 537 -5.99 -21.79 16.96
CA GLN A 537 -7.26 -21.34 17.53
C GLN A 537 -7.63 -19.97 16.95
N THR A 538 -8.87 -19.79 16.52
CA THR A 538 -9.33 -18.51 15.94
C THR A 538 -9.95 -17.61 16.99
N GLN A 539 -10.05 -16.32 16.69
CA GLN A 539 -10.76 -15.35 17.53
C GLN A 539 -12.22 -15.76 17.76
N ASP A 540 -12.77 -15.43 18.94
CA ASP A 540 -14.22 -15.44 19.19
C ASP A 540 -14.78 -14.03 18.96
N ASP A 541 -15.50 -13.87 17.88
CA ASP A 541 -16.13 -12.61 17.46
C ASP A 541 -17.64 -12.60 17.71
N SER A 542 -18.19 -13.62 18.38
CA SER A 542 -19.64 -13.83 18.56
C SER A 542 -20.34 -12.59 19.14
N ALA A 543 -19.70 -11.88 20.07
CA ALA A 543 -20.25 -10.65 20.65
C ALA A 543 -20.29 -9.48 19.64
N LYS A 544 -19.22 -9.30 18.85
CA LYS A 544 -19.14 -8.29 17.78
C LYS A 544 -20.18 -8.58 16.70
N VAL A 545 -20.29 -9.84 16.28
CA VAL A 545 -21.26 -10.30 15.27
C VAL A 545 -22.69 -10.06 15.77
N ARG A 546 -23.05 -10.53 16.97
CA ARG A 546 -24.39 -10.33 17.55
C ARG A 546 -24.80 -8.86 17.64
N ALA A 547 -23.86 -7.94 17.79
CA ALA A 547 -24.16 -6.51 17.92
C ALA A 547 -24.63 -5.85 16.61
N ASN A 548 -24.34 -6.43 15.44
CA ASN A 548 -24.65 -5.84 14.12
C ASN A 548 -25.37 -6.77 13.15
N ALA A 549 -25.25 -8.08 13.35
CA ALA A 549 -25.79 -9.09 12.45
C ALA A 549 -27.30 -8.97 12.27
N ARG A 550 -27.75 -9.24 11.05
CA ARG A 550 -29.17 -9.20 10.68
C ARG A 550 -29.59 -10.51 10.06
N ARG A 551 -30.08 -11.40 10.92
CA ARG A 551 -30.53 -12.72 10.53
C ARG A 551 -31.77 -12.63 9.62
N PRO A 552 -31.76 -13.30 8.44
CA PRO A 552 -32.95 -13.43 7.60
C PRO A 552 -34.11 -14.10 8.36
N LYS A 553 -35.33 -13.58 8.17
CA LYS A 553 -36.52 -14.00 8.94
C LYS A 553 -37.38 -15.08 8.27
N SER A 554 -37.10 -15.42 7.02
CA SER A 554 -37.80 -16.43 6.22
C SER A 554 -36.86 -17.05 5.19
N ASP A 555 -37.24 -18.18 4.58
CA ASP A 555 -36.47 -18.81 3.51
C ASP A 555 -36.34 -17.91 2.26
N GLU A 556 -37.38 -17.16 1.94
CA GLU A 556 -37.36 -16.17 0.84
C GLU A 556 -36.36 -15.04 1.13
N ALA A 557 -36.39 -14.50 2.35
CA ALA A 557 -35.43 -13.48 2.77
C ALA A 557 -34.00 -14.04 2.80
N LEU A 558 -33.83 -15.30 3.22
CA LEU A 558 -32.53 -15.97 3.22
C LEU A 558 -31.99 -16.12 1.80
N ALA A 559 -32.81 -16.62 0.87
CA ALA A 559 -32.42 -16.79 -0.52
C ALA A 559 -32.00 -15.46 -1.15
N TYR A 560 -32.79 -14.40 -0.94
CA TYR A 560 -32.44 -13.06 -1.42
C TYR A 560 -31.12 -12.54 -0.84
N TRP A 561 -30.95 -12.61 0.49
CA TRP A 561 -29.75 -12.05 1.12
C TRP A 561 -28.49 -12.83 0.75
N LEU A 562 -28.57 -14.16 0.65
CA LEU A 562 -27.43 -14.96 0.20
C LEU A 562 -27.08 -14.69 -1.26
N ASP A 563 -28.07 -14.52 -2.14
CA ASP A 563 -27.81 -14.13 -3.53
C ASP A 563 -27.17 -12.74 -3.62
N ASN A 564 -27.73 -11.76 -2.91
CA ASN A 564 -27.16 -10.41 -2.82
C ASN A 564 -25.72 -10.42 -2.27
N MET A 565 -25.46 -11.16 -1.19
CA MET A 565 -24.14 -11.25 -0.56
C MET A 565 -23.13 -12.00 -1.43
N VAL A 566 -23.45 -13.19 -1.92
CA VAL A 566 -22.47 -14.08 -2.56
C VAL A 566 -22.37 -13.80 -4.07
N ARG A 567 -23.48 -13.70 -4.79
CA ARG A 567 -23.45 -13.49 -6.25
C ARG A 567 -22.99 -12.08 -6.61
N HIS A 568 -23.59 -11.08 -5.96
CA HIS A 568 -23.37 -9.68 -6.30
C HIS A 568 -22.21 -9.05 -5.54
N HIS A 569 -22.13 -9.23 -4.22
CA HIS A 569 -21.11 -8.59 -3.39
C HIS A 569 -19.86 -9.44 -3.13
N ARG A 570 -19.91 -10.74 -3.45
CA ARG A 570 -18.83 -11.72 -3.19
C ARG A 570 -18.37 -11.74 -1.76
N PHE A 571 -19.34 -11.86 -0.89
CA PHE A 571 -19.04 -12.13 0.49
C PHE A 571 -18.48 -13.54 0.59
N SER A 572 -17.35 -13.65 1.27
CA SER A 572 -16.91 -14.92 1.83
C SER A 572 -17.92 -15.44 2.85
N ILE A 573 -17.84 -16.74 3.19
CA ILE A 573 -18.67 -17.31 4.26
C ILE A 573 -18.51 -16.53 5.56
N GLU A 574 -17.29 -16.05 5.85
CA GLU A 574 -17.02 -15.21 7.01
C GLU A 574 -17.79 -13.88 6.94
N GLU A 575 -17.80 -13.20 5.80
CA GLU A 575 -18.56 -11.95 5.66
C GLU A 575 -20.08 -12.18 5.70
N VAL A 576 -20.58 -13.32 5.22
CA VAL A 576 -21.98 -13.72 5.43
C VAL A 576 -22.27 -13.96 6.90
N HIS A 577 -21.35 -14.59 7.64
CA HIS A 577 -21.44 -14.75 9.09
C HIS A 577 -21.52 -13.39 9.79
N GLN A 578 -20.61 -12.46 9.47
CA GLN A 578 -20.62 -11.10 10.00
C GLN A 578 -21.94 -10.35 9.71
N ALA A 579 -22.52 -10.55 8.52
CA ALA A 579 -23.73 -9.86 8.11
C ALA A 579 -25.01 -10.47 8.70
N THR A 580 -25.06 -11.78 8.94
CA THR A 580 -26.29 -12.51 9.27
C THR A 580 -26.31 -13.13 10.67
N GLY A 581 -25.14 -13.35 11.26
CA GLY A 581 -24.97 -14.08 12.52
C GLY A 581 -25.29 -15.58 12.42
N MET A 582 -25.38 -16.12 11.20
CA MET A 582 -25.58 -17.55 10.96
C MET A 582 -24.27 -18.32 11.13
N ASP A 583 -24.34 -19.54 11.66
CA ASP A 583 -23.17 -20.42 11.78
C ASP A 583 -22.62 -20.82 10.40
N HIS A 584 -21.30 -20.94 10.27
CA HIS A 584 -20.62 -21.21 8.98
C HIS A 584 -21.18 -22.45 8.26
N ALA A 585 -21.40 -23.57 8.95
CA ALA A 585 -21.95 -24.79 8.35
C ALA A 585 -23.40 -24.59 7.83
N ALA A 586 -24.20 -23.77 8.50
CA ALA A 586 -25.54 -23.44 8.05
C ALA A 586 -25.50 -22.54 6.79
N ILE A 587 -24.52 -21.66 6.70
CA ILE A 587 -24.27 -20.83 5.50
C ILE A 587 -23.88 -21.75 4.33
N GLU A 588 -22.88 -22.62 4.51
CA GLU A 588 -22.42 -23.57 3.47
C GLU A 588 -23.57 -24.42 2.94
N SER A 589 -24.36 -25.03 3.83
CA SER A 589 -25.53 -25.83 3.45
C SER A 589 -26.60 -25.00 2.71
N ALA A 590 -26.82 -23.76 3.12
CA ALA A 590 -27.78 -22.87 2.44
C ALA A 590 -27.29 -22.48 1.04
N LEU A 591 -26.01 -22.17 0.88
CA LEU A 591 -25.42 -21.84 -0.43
C LEU A 591 -25.50 -23.02 -1.40
N GLU A 592 -25.20 -24.23 -0.92
CA GLU A 592 -25.32 -25.45 -1.72
C GLU A 592 -26.77 -25.69 -2.15
N ARG A 593 -27.72 -25.65 -1.20
CA ARG A 593 -29.16 -25.84 -1.47
C ARG A 593 -29.72 -24.84 -2.48
N LEU A 594 -29.21 -23.61 -2.48
CA LEU A 594 -29.64 -22.53 -3.37
C LEU A 594 -28.86 -22.47 -4.69
N GLY A 595 -27.85 -23.33 -4.88
CA GLY A 595 -26.99 -23.29 -6.07
C GLY A 595 -26.19 -21.98 -6.19
N LEU A 596 -25.75 -21.43 -5.05
CA LEU A 596 -24.98 -20.19 -4.97
C LEU A 596 -23.47 -20.40 -4.86
N ASN A 597 -23.01 -21.66 -4.78
CA ASN A 597 -21.59 -22.00 -4.85
C ASN A 597 -21.06 -21.72 -6.26
N ASP A 598 -19.90 -21.06 -6.35
CA ASP A 598 -19.18 -20.79 -7.61
C ASP A 598 -20.00 -20.09 -8.72
N VAL A 599 -20.99 -19.28 -8.33
CA VAL A 599 -21.84 -18.58 -9.30
C VAL A 599 -21.05 -17.54 -10.11
N PRO A 600 -21.25 -17.45 -11.44
CA PRO A 600 -20.59 -16.45 -12.26
C PRO A 600 -21.02 -15.05 -11.87
N LEU A 601 -20.22 -14.07 -12.28
CA LEU A 601 -20.57 -12.67 -12.19
C LEU A 601 -21.83 -12.39 -13.00
N PRO A 602 -22.82 -11.67 -12.45
CA PRO A 602 -23.90 -11.14 -13.26
C PRO A 602 -23.34 -10.22 -14.34
N GLU A 603 -23.91 -10.30 -15.54
CA GLU A 603 -23.63 -9.33 -16.60
C GLU A 603 -23.96 -7.91 -16.15
N VAL A 604 -23.23 -6.95 -16.73
CA VAL A 604 -23.52 -5.52 -16.59
C VAL A 604 -24.91 -5.26 -17.17
N ALA A 605 -25.77 -4.63 -16.39
CA ALA A 605 -27.12 -4.29 -16.83
C ALA A 605 -27.04 -3.22 -17.93
N THR A 606 -27.85 -3.37 -18.97
CA THR A 606 -27.85 -2.48 -20.14
C THR A 606 -29.05 -1.53 -20.18
N ASP A 607 -30.06 -1.79 -19.36
CA ASP A 607 -31.30 -1.02 -19.28
C ASP A 607 -31.29 -0.01 -18.12
N HIS A 608 -30.61 -0.32 -17.01
CA HIS A 608 -30.42 0.58 -15.88
C HIS A 608 -29.21 0.19 -15.02
N ILE A 609 -28.63 1.16 -14.30
CA ILE A 609 -27.59 0.91 -13.30
C ILE A 609 -28.14 0.03 -12.19
N ARG A 610 -27.49 -1.09 -11.90
CA ARG A 610 -27.93 -1.98 -10.83
C ARG A 610 -27.69 -1.34 -9.46
N VAL A 611 -28.74 -1.29 -8.64
CA VAL A 611 -28.71 -0.84 -7.25
C VAL A 611 -29.25 -1.94 -6.34
N LEU A 612 -28.56 -2.22 -5.23
CA LEU A 612 -29.01 -3.17 -4.21
C LEU A 612 -28.79 -2.59 -2.81
N PRO A 613 -29.60 -2.96 -1.80
CA PRO A 613 -29.28 -2.70 -0.40
C PRO A 613 -27.90 -3.27 -0.05
N TYR A 614 -27.06 -2.47 0.61
CA TYR A 614 -25.76 -2.95 1.08
C TYR A 614 -25.97 -4.04 2.15
N PRO A 615 -25.32 -5.21 2.07
CA PRO A 615 -25.64 -6.31 2.99
C PRO A 615 -25.27 -6.07 4.47
N GLY A 616 -24.33 -5.19 4.76
CA GLY A 616 -23.69 -5.07 6.08
C GLY A 616 -22.58 -6.13 6.27
N GLY A 617 -22.08 -6.32 7.49
CA GLY A 617 -21.02 -7.30 7.80
C GLY A 617 -19.61 -6.89 7.32
N ARG A 618 -19.44 -6.63 6.02
CA ARG A 618 -18.23 -6.01 5.48
C ARG A 618 -18.20 -4.52 5.87
N HIS A 619 -17.05 -4.01 6.30
CA HIS A 619 -16.90 -2.58 6.54
C HIS A 619 -16.83 -1.83 5.19
N PRO A 620 -17.62 -0.76 4.97
CA PRO A 620 -17.68 -0.09 3.66
C PRO A 620 -16.49 0.85 3.39
N ARG A 621 -15.73 1.24 4.42
CA ARG A 621 -14.46 2.00 4.29
C ARG A 621 -13.24 1.08 4.32
N SER A 622 -12.17 1.48 3.63
CA SER A 622 -10.86 0.83 3.66
C SER A 622 -9.90 1.43 4.70
N GLY A 623 -10.17 2.63 5.21
CA GLY A 623 -9.43 3.29 6.29
C GLY A 623 -10.31 4.17 7.17
N PHE A 624 -9.72 4.81 8.19
CA PHE A 624 -10.44 5.55 9.25
C PHE A 624 -11.59 4.73 9.86
N LEU A 625 -11.29 3.48 10.18
CA LEU A 625 -12.25 2.51 10.71
C LEU A 625 -12.70 2.90 12.13
N ASP A 626 -11.84 3.59 12.87
CA ASP A 626 -12.10 4.22 14.17
C ASP A 626 -13.06 5.42 14.08
N GLY A 627 -13.34 5.91 12.88
CA GLY A 627 -14.32 6.97 12.61
C GLY A 627 -15.71 6.49 12.16
N ALA A 628 -15.95 5.17 12.13
CA ALA A 628 -17.25 4.58 11.82
C ALA A 628 -17.42 3.17 12.41
N PHE A 629 -17.56 3.07 13.73
CA PHE A 629 -17.86 1.79 14.36
C PHE A 629 -19.26 1.34 13.96
N ARG A 630 -19.43 0.05 13.68
CA ARG A 630 -20.76 -0.56 13.47
C ARG A 630 -21.62 0.18 12.42
N PRO A 631 -21.18 0.20 11.15
CA PRO A 631 -21.93 0.85 10.08
C PRO A 631 -23.33 0.24 9.92
N GLN A 632 -24.35 1.10 9.92
CA GLN A 632 -25.75 0.74 9.69
C GLN A 632 -25.99 0.47 8.21
N ARG A 633 -26.62 -0.67 7.87
CA ARG A 633 -26.92 -1.03 6.47
C ARG A 633 -28.14 -0.31 5.91
N GLU A 634 -29.02 0.16 6.77
CA GLU A 634 -30.29 0.83 6.46
C GLU A 634 -30.16 2.27 5.96
N SER A 635 -28.94 2.75 5.74
CA SER A 635 -28.70 4.02 5.04
C SER A 635 -27.82 3.83 3.81
N LYS A 636 -27.43 2.57 3.53
CA LYS A 636 -26.40 2.23 2.55
C LYS A 636 -26.98 1.43 1.40
N VAL A 637 -26.69 1.89 0.20
CA VAL A 637 -26.99 1.18 -1.05
C VAL A 637 -25.70 0.94 -1.81
N SER A 638 -25.61 -0.21 -2.46
CA SER A 638 -24.55 -0.51 -3.40
C SER A 638 -24.99 -0.10 -4.79
N VAL A 639 -24.18 0.73 -5.43
CA VAL A 639 -24.33 1.11 -6.83
C VAL A 639 -23.25 0.39 -7.62
N PHE A 640 -23.66 -0.55 -8.47
CA PHE A 640 -22.73 -1.36 -9.27
C PHE A 640 -22.26 -0.56 -10.47
N LEU A 641 -20.94 -0.58 -10.70
CA LEU A 641 -20.34 0.21 -11.77
C LEU A 641 -20.72 -0.37 -13.15
N PRO A 642 -20.97 0.47 -14.16
CA PRO A 642 -21.40 0.02 -15.50
C PRO A 642 -20.26 -0.56 -16.35
N TRP A 643 -19.15 -0.96 -15.71
CA TRP A 643 -17.99 -1.54 -16.37
C TRP A 643 -17.78 -2.97 -15.88
N GLU A 644 -17.42 -3.86 -16.81
CA GLU A 644 -17.19 -5.26 -16.51
C GLU A 644 -16.14 -5.43 -15.40
N GLY A 645 -16.49 -6.22 -14.39
CA GLY A 645 -15.59 -6.55 -13.28
C GLY A 645 -15.22 -5.37 -12.36
N ALA A 646 -15.78 -4.17 -12.52
CA ALA A 646 -15.34 -2.99 -11.78
C ALA A 646 -15.86 -2.90 -10.33
N GLY A 647 -16.81 -3.76 -9.95
CA GLY A 647 -17.34 -3.84 -8.59
C GLY A 647 -18.45 -2.82 -8.33
N TYR A 648 -18.43 -2.17 -7.17
CA TYR A 648 -19.50 -1.27 -6.71
C TYR A 648 -18.99 -0.20 -5.74
N VAL A 649 -19.68 0.94 -5.70
CA VAL A 649 -19.55 1.92 -4.61
C VAL A 649 -20.65 1.73 -3.58
N VAL A 650 -20.38 2.07 -2.32
CA VAL A 650 -21.42 2.12 -1.28
C VAL A 650 -21.80 3.58 -1.04
N VAL A 651 -23.05 3.92 -1.33
CA VAL A 651 -23.59 5.27 -1.11
C VAL A 651 -24.35 5.29 0.22
N ASP A 652 -23.93 6.17 1.12
CA ASP A 652 -24.59 6.44 2.41
C ASP A 652 -25.49 7.67 2.28
N THR A 653 -26.80 7.47 2.29
CA THR A 653 -27.82 8.49 2.01
C THR A 653 -28.96 8.42 3.03
N PRO A 654 -28.89 9.16 4.15
CA PRO A 654 -27.79 10.01 4.61
C PRO A 654 -26.82 9.30 5.57
N GLU A 655 -25.56 9.73 5.59
CA GLU A 655 -24.58 9.33 6.64
C GLU A 655 -24.88 10.05 7.96
N ALA A 656 -25.13 11.36 7.92
CA ALA A 656 -25.41 12.16 9.12
C ALA A 656 -26.42 13.27 8.83
N ILE A 657 -27.23 13.63 9.83
CA ILE A 657 -28.15 14.77 9.79
C ILE A 657 -27.88 15.66 10.99
N PHE A 658 -27.57 16.93 10.73
CA PHE A 658 -27.41 17.98 11.73
C PHE A 658 -28.58 18.94 11.63
N THR A 659 -29.16 19.32 12.77
CA THR A 659 -30.13 20.41 12.88
C THR A 659 -29.67 21.39 13.97
N ASP A 660 -30.44 22.44 14.22
CA ASP A 660 -30.30 23.33 15.38
C ASP A 660 -30.39 22.62 16.75
N LEU A 661 -30.88 21.37 16.79
CA LEU A 661 -30.88 20.51 17.97
C LEU A 661 -29.53 19.80 18.20
N GLY A 662 -28.64 19.80 17.21
CA GLY A 662 -27.37 19.07 17.24
C GLY A 662 -27.29 17.95 16.18
N LEU A 663 -26.48 16.92 16.45
CA LEU A 663 -26.39 15.72 15.60
C LEU A 663 -27.62 14.84 15.84
N THR A 664 -28.58 14.91 14.93
CA THR A 664 -29.90 14.29 15.04
C THR A 664 -29.91 12.84 14.55
N TYR A 665 -29.03 12.49 13.61
CA TYR A 665 -28.87 11.11 13.13
C TYR A 665 -27.44 10.85 12.66
N LEU A 666 -26.95 9.63 12.89
CA LEU A 666 -25.67 9.12 12.41
C LEU A 666 -25.80 7.64 12.01
N ALA A 667 -25.30 7.29 10.82
CA ALA A 667 -25.38 5.97 10.21
C ALA A 667 -24.31 4.97 10.69
N HIS A 668 -23.65 5.28 11.79
CA HIS A 668 -22.65 4.46 12.48
C HIS A 668 -22.52 4.97 13.92
N ALA A 669 -21.82 4.22 14.75
CA ALA A 669 -21.42 4.67 16.08
C ALA A 669 -20.04 5.34 15.97
N HIS A 670 -19.93 6.60 16.38
CA HIS A 670 -18.65 7.30 16.53
C HIS A 670 -18.84 8.54 17.41
N VAL A 671 -19.64 9.49 16.93
CA VAL A 671 -20.00 10.71 17.67
C VAL A 671 -21.40 10.52 18.28
N PRO A 672 -21.61 10.84 19.57
CA PRO A 672 -22.93 10.76 20.19
C PRO A 672 -23.95 11.65 19.46
N THR A 673 -25.10 11.05 19.14
CA THR A 673 -26.27 11.80 18.68
C THR A 673 -27.07 12.30 19.89
N ILE A 674 -28.00 13.22 19.68
CA ILE A 674 -28.93 13.67 20.74
C ILE A 674 -29.71 12.51 21.39
N TRP A 675 -29.89 11.39 20.67
CA TRP A 675 -30.54 10.18 21.16
C TRP A 675 -29.60 9.31 21.98
N THR A 676 -28.34 9.22 21.54
CA THR A 676 -27.30 8.46 22.24
C THR A 676 -27.06 9.06 23.62
N ASP A 677 -27.02 10.40 23.73
CA ASP A 677 -26.87 11.12 25.00
C ASP A 677 -28.05 10.89 25.95
N GLN A 678 -29.22 10.53 25.42
CA GLN A 678 -30.42 10.18 26.19
C GLN A 678 -30.52 8.67 26.49
N GLY A 679 -29.55 7.86 26.06
CA GLY A 679 -29.60 6.40 26.18
C GLY A 679 -30.66 5.74 25.29
N VAL A 680 -31.12 6.42 24.23
CA VAL A 680 -32.13 5.90 23.31
C VAL A 680 -31.47 5.21 22.13
N ALA A 681 -31.66 3.89 22.03
CA ALA A 681 -31.27 3.11 20.87
C ALA A 681 -32.34 3.19 19.77
N LEU A 682 -31.93 3.56 18.56
CA LEU A 682 -32.83 3.56 17.40
C LEU A 682 -32.94 2.13 16.83
N PRO A 683 -34.16 1.65 16.50
CA PRO A 683 -34.33 0.30 15.98
C PRO A 683 -33.73 0.16 14.57
N PRO A 684 -33.26 -1.06 14.22
CA PRO A 684 -32.80 -1.37 12.87
C PRO A 684 -33.95 -1.33 11.84
N LEU A 685 -33.68 -0.85 10.62
CA LEU A 685 -34.65 -0.78 9.51
C LEU A 685 -34.16 -1.54 8.27
N GLU A 686 -35.04 -1.91 7.34
CA GLU A 686 -34.61 -2.46 6.04
C GLU A 686 -35.16 -1.60 4.90
N TRP A 687 -34.41 -1.54 3.81
CA TRP A 687 -34.88 -0.91 2.58
C TRP A 687 -36.11 -1.64 2.04
N VAL A 688 -37.14 -0.88 1.72
CA VAL A 688 -38.26 -1.32 0.88
C VAL A 688 -37.72 -1.42 -0.55
N ARG A 689 -37.97 -2.55 -1.21
CA ARG A 689 -37.55 -2.84 -2.58
C ARG A 689 -38.79 -2.83 -3.46
N ASN A 690 -38.80 -1.99 -4.48
CA ASN A 690 -39.91 -1.87 -5.42
C ASN A 690 -39.63 -2.67 -6.70
N ASP A 691 -40.70 -3.00 -7.44
CA ASP A 691 -40.61 -3.79 -8.68
C ASP A 691 -39.84 -3.08 -9.80
N ASP A 692 -39.76 -1.75 -9.75
CA ASP A 692 -38.98 -0.91 -10.68
C ASP A 692 -37.49 -0.83 -10.32
N GLY A 693 -37.03 -1.60 -9.33
CA GLY A 693 -35.65 -1.59 -8.83
C GLY A 693 -35.33 -0.42 -7.89
N SER A 694 -36.27 0.50 -7.64
CA SER A 694 -36.07 1.59 -6.69
C SER A 694 -36.07 1.09 -5.25
N LEU A 695 -35.31 1.79 -4.40
CA LEU A 695 -35.19 1.51 -2.97
C LEU A 695 -35.72 2.68 -2.17
N GLU A 696 -36.52 2.41 -1.15
CA GLU A 696 -37.06 3.42 -0.23
C GLU A 696 -36.79 3.05 1.21
N ILE A 697 -36.53 4.06 2.05
CA ILE A 697 -36.49 3.88 3.49
C ILE A 697 -37.02 5.10 4.20
N GLU A 698 -37.66 4.86 5.35
CA GLU A 698 -38.15 5.90 6.23
C GLU A 698 -37.78 5.59 7.69
N ARG A 699 -37.34 6.62 8.42
CA ARG A 699 -37.13 6.58 9.86
C ARG A 699 -37.97 7.64 10.55
N THR A 700 -38.67 7.24 11.61
CA THR A 700 -39.27 8.14 12.60
C THR A 700 -38.40 8.20 13.85
N LEU A 701 -38.04 9.40 14.27
CA LEU A 701 -37.25 9.68 15.48
C LEU A 701 -38.14 9.92 16.71
N PRO A 702 -37.61 9.77 17.94
CA PRO A 702 -38.41 9.88 19.17
C PRO A 702 -39.15 11.21 19.39
N ASN A 703 -38.64 12.32 18.83
CA ASN A 703 -39.31 13.63 18.88
C ASN A 703 -40.31 13.88 17.75
N GLY A 704 -40.59 12.87 16.91
CA GLY A 704 -41.53 12.98 15.79
C GLY A 704 -40.91 13.43 14.46
N ILE A 705 -39.62 13.81 14.42
CA ILE A 705 -38.94 14.07 13.14
C ILE A 705 -38.97 12.78 12.31
N ARG A 706 -39.38 12.88 11.06
CA ARG A 706 -39.33 11.79 10.09
C ARG A 706 -38.39 12.17 8.96
N PHE A 707 -37.63 11.21 8.46
CA PHE A 707 -36.82 11.41 7.27
C PHE A 707 -36.72 10.12 6.49
N GLY A 708 -36.41 10.23 5.20
CA GLY A 708 -36.28 9.08 4.33
C GLY A 708 -35.50 9.38 3.07
N SER A 709 -35.13 8.30 2.39
CA SER A 709 -34.40 8.35 1.13
C SER A 709 -35.09 7.46 0.11
N ARG A 710 -35.19 7.95 -1.13
CA ARG A 710 -35.58 7.18 -2.31
C ARG A 710 -34.41 7.13 -3.28
N VAL A 711 -34.03 5.94 -3.74
CA VAL A 711 -32.95 5.70 -4.70
C VAL A 711 -33.55 5.07 -5.95
N VAL A 712 -33.36 5.70 -7.10
CA VAL A 712 -33.97 5.27 -8.37
C VAL A 712 -32.85 5.01 -9.39
N PRO A 713 -32.69 3.75 -9.84
CA PRO A 713 -31.76 3.44 -10.92
C PRO A 713 -32.27 4.01 -12.25
N GLU A 714 -31.37 4.58 -13.04
CA GLU A 714 -31.62 5.04 -14.41
C GLU A 714 -30.59 4.41 -15.36
N GLU A 715 -30.69 4.66 -16.67
CA GLU A 715 -29.83 4.05 -17.70
C GLU A 715 -28.33 4.28 -17.45
N ASP A 716 -27.94 5.54 -17.18
CA ASP A 716 -26.55 5.99 -17.06
C ASP A 716 -26.21 6.59 -15.68
N SER A 717 -27.16 6.56 -14.74
CA SER A 717 -27.04 7.24 -13.46
C SER A 717 -27.96 6.66 -12.40
N VAL A 718 -27.79 7.11 -11.15
CA VAL A 718 -28.68 6.74 -10.03
C VAL A 718 -29.16 8.00 -9.35
N ALA A 719 -30.46 8.27 -9.42
CA ALA A 719 -31.10 9.41 -8.79
C ALA A 719 -31.39 9.12 -7.31
N MET A 720 -31.30 10.14 -6.47
CA MET A 720 -31.59 10.05 -5.05
C MET A 720 -32.43 11.25 -4.62
N ASP A 721 -33.45 11.01 -3.81
CA ASP A 721 -34.23 12.04 -3.11
C ASP A 721 -34.11 11.77 -1.62
N LEU A 722 -33.69 12.79 -0.86
CA LEU A 722 -33.63 12.78 0.59
C LEU A 722 -34.65 13.79 1.10
N TRP A 723 -35.51 13.38 2.03
CA TRP A 723 -36.53 14.25 2.60
C TRP A 723 -36.54 14.21 4.13
N LEU A 724 -36.96 15.31 4.73
CA LEU A 724 -37.17 15.43 6.17
C LEU A 724 -38.50 16.14 6.45
N GLN A 725 -39.34 15.53 7.29
CA GLN A 725 -40.56 16.09 7.82
C GLN A 725 -40.37 16.48 9.30
N ASN A 726 -40.70 17.72 9.63
CA ASN A 726 -40.58 18.23 10.99
C ASN A 726 -41.81 17.87 11.84
N GLY A 727 -41.74 16.80 12.63
CA GLY A 727 -42.78 16.46 13.61
C GLY A 727 -42.67 17.17 14.96
N THR A 728 -41.75 18.13 15.11
CA THR A 728 -41.59 18.89 16.35
C THR A 728 -42.54 20.10 16.39
N LYS A 729 -42.51 20.87 17.48
CA LYS A 729 -43.35 22.08 17.65
C LYS A 729 -42.67 23.38 17.20
N GLN A 730 -41.37 23.35 16.91
CA GLN A 730 -40.59 24.53 16.52
C GLN A 730 -40.01 24.31 15.11
N PRO A 731 -39.75 25.38 14.34
CA PRO A 731 -39.04 25.24 13.08
C PRO A 731 -37.67 24.59 13.28
N LEU A 732 -37.29 23.66 12.40
CA LEU A 732 -35.92 23.14 12.34
C LEU A 732 -35.12 24.01 11.38
N THR A 733 -33.96 24.47 11.82
CA THR A 733 -33.14 25.42 11.06
C THR A 733 -31.70 24.95 10.90
N GLY A 734 -30.99 25.52 9.91
CA GLY A 734 -29.55 25.28 9.72
C GLY A 734 -29.22 23.81 9.41
N MET A 735 -30.14 23.12 8.73
CA MET A 735 -30.08 21.68 8.53
C MET A 735 -29.04 21.30 7.49
N ARG A 736 -28.04 20.53 7.93
CA ARG A 736 -26.95 20.04 7.08
C ARG A 736 -26.94 18.53 7.08
N VAL A 737 -26.72 17.95 5.91
CA VAL A 737 -26.66 16.51 5.74
C VAL A 737 -25.30 16.13 5.20
N GLN A 738 -24.75 15.03 5.69
CA GLN A 738 -23.59 14.39 5.09
C GLN A 738 -24.03 13.19 4.27
N THR A 739 -23.56 13.10 3.03
CA THR A 739 -23.69 11.94 2.16
C THR A 739 -22.29 11.45 1.80
N CYS A 740 -22.11 10.15 1.59
CA CYS A 740 -20.79 9.59 1.35
C CYS A 740 -20.83 8.51 0.28
N VAL A 741 -20.00 8.64 -0.76
CA VAL A 741 -19.78 7.58 -1.75
C VAL A 741 -18.45 6.91 -1.43
N MET A 742 -18.50 5.71 -0.84
CA MET A 742 -17.33 4.96 -0.38
C MET A 742 -16.82 4.01 -1.47
N LEU A 743 -15.50 4.05 -1.73
CA LEU A 743 -14.89 3.44 -2.91
C LEU A 743 -14.25 2.07 -2.67
N LYS A 744 -14.34 1.50 -1.45
CA LYS A 744 -13.65 0.24 -1.11
C LYS A 744 -13.99 -0.93 -2.04
N GLY A 745 -15.21 -1.00 -2.56
CA GLY A 745 -15.65 -2.05 -3.49
C GLY A 745 -15.44 -1.72 -4.97
N ALA A 746 -14.94 -0.52 -5.29
CA ALA A 746 -14.74 -0.03 -6.65
C ALA A 746 -13.29 -0.25 -7.07
N ILE A 747 -13.06 -1.27 -7.90
CA ILE A 747 -11.73 -1.71 -8.30
C ILE A 747 -11.05 -0.63 -9.13
N GLY A 748 -9.83 -0.24 -8.74
CA GLY A 748 -9.06 0.81 -9.41
C GLY A 748 -9.42 2.24 -8.99
N PHE A 749 -10.30 2.45 -8.01
CA PHE A 749 -10.72 3.79 -7.54
C PHE A 749 -10.38 4.08 -6.06
N SER A 750 -10.01 3.05 -5.29
CA SER A 750 -10.01 3.06 -3.83
C SER A 750 -8.75 3.65 -3.17
N ASP A 751 -7.97 4.45 -3.90
CA ASP A 751 -6.70 4.97 -3.41
C ASP A 751 -6.85 5.98 -2.26
N GLN A 752 -6.07 5.80 -1.18
CA GLN A 752 -6.04 6.65 0.03
C GLN A 752 -5.25 7.97 -0.21
N SER A 753 -5.66 8.69 -1.24
CA SER A 753 -5.08 9.95 -1.72
C SER A 753 -6.21 10.89 -2.15
N ASN A 754 -5.90 12.15 -2.45
CA ASN A 754 -6.82 13.04 -3.18
C ASN A 754 -6.34 13.31 -4.62
N HIS A 755 -5.22 12.73 -5.03
CA HIS A 755 -4.64 12.95 -6.37
C HIS A 755 -5.61 12.54 -7.49
N ASN A 756 -6.37 11.46 -7.29
CA ASN A 756 -7.32 10.97 -8.28
C ASN A 756 -8.72 11.63 -8.21
N LYS A 757 -8.86 12.76 -7.51
CA LYS A 757 -10.15 13.38 -7.20
C LYS A 757 -10.25 14.79 -7.78
N ARG A 758 -11.40 15.09 -8.37
CA ARG A 758 -11.77 16.42 -8.86
C ARG A 758 -12.96 16.93 -8.04
N LEU A 759 -12.78 18.07 -7.38
CA LEU A 759 -13.81 18.71 -6.57
C LEU A 759 -14.22 20.04 -7.24
N ASP A 760 -15.46 20.14 -7.68
CA ASP A 760 -16.04 21.33 -8.33
C ASP A 760 -17.53 21.45 -7.98
N SER A 761 -17.86 22.23 -6.94
CA SER A 761 -19.22 22.27 -6.41
C SER A 761 -20.29 22.55 -7.50
N PRO A 762 -21.38 21.76 -7.53
CA PRO A 762 -21.78 20.75 -6.53
C PRO A 762 -21.15 19.35 -6.72
N PHE A 763 -20.29 19.14 -7.71
CA PHE A 763 -19.74 17.84 -8.09
C PHE A 763 -18.50 17.44 -7.29
N ALA A 764 -18.49 16.19 -6.84
CA ALA A 764 -17.29 15.46 -6.43
C ALA A 764 -17.08 14.30 -7.42
N ALA A 765 -15.87 14.15 -7.96
CA ALA A 765 -15.55 13.10 -8.91
C ALA A 765 -14.24 12.39 -8.57
N VAL A 766 -14.14 11.12 -8.94
CA VAL A 766 -12.93 10.28 -8.82
C VAL A 766 -12.69 9.51 -10.11
N HIS A 767 -11.44 9.41 -10.55
CA HIS A 767 -11.07 8.60 -11.70
C HIS A 767 -10.42 7.27 -11.33
N SER A 768 -10.51 6.32 -12.25
CA SER A 768 -9.78 5.04 -12.21
C SER A 768 -8.28 5.27 -12.33
N GLU A 769 -7.47 4.28 -11.97
CA GLU A 769 -6.01 4.34 -12.09
C GLU A 769 -5.50 4.80 -13.47
N ASP A 770 -6.16 4.37 -14.55
CA ASP A 770 -5.78 4.77 -15.92
C ASP A 770 -6.30 6.15 -16.35
N GLY A 771 -7.02 6.86 -15.49
CA GLY A 771 -7.53 8.21 -15.74
C GLY A 771 -8.78 8.29 -16.64
N ARG A 772 -9.27 7.16 -17.16
CA ARG A 772 -10.30 7.15 -18.22
C ARG A 772 -11.73 6.99 -17.73
N ARG A 773 -11.95 6.35 -16.57
CA ARG A 773 -13.30 6.09 -16.04
C ARG A 773 -13.53 6.93 -14.81
N TRP A 774 -14.71 7.53 -14.68
CA TRP A 774 -15.04 8.51 -13.65
C TRP A 774 -16.34 8.17 -12.94
N ILE A 775 -16.33 8.27 -11.61
CA ILE A 775 -17.52 8.22 -10.77
C ILE A 775 -17.77 9.64 -10.26
N ILE A 776 -18.95 10.19 -10.53
CA ILE A 776 -19.30 11.58 -10.23
C ILE A 776 -20.52 11.60 -9.33
N THR A 777 -20.54 12.44 -8.30
CA THR A 777 -21.74 12.66 -7.46
C THR A 777 -21.99 14.14 -7.20
N ALA A 778 -23.26 14.52 -7.15
CA ALA A 778 -23.69 15.86 -6.75
C ALA A 778 -25.01 15.81 -5.99
N TRP A 779 -25.21 16.79 -5.11
CA TRP A 779 -26.46 17.04 -4.40
C TRP A 779 -26.85 18.51 -4.48
N GLU A 780 -28.14 18.79 -4.60
CA GLU A 780 -28.74 20.12 -4.62
C GLU A 780 -29.93 20.20 -3.64
N PRO A 781 -30.02 21.27 -2.83
CA PRO A 781 -29.03 22.34 -2.66
C PRO A 781 -27.73 21.84 -2.01
N ASN A 782 -26.57 22.30 -2.50
CA ASN A 782 -25.25 21.87 -2.01
C ASN A 782 -24.75 22.75 -0.85
N HIS A 783 -24.28 22.13 0.22
CA HIS A 783 -23.57 22.81 1.30
C HIS A 783 -22.06 22.89 1.03
N ARG A 784 -21.45 21.76 0.64
CA ARG A 784 -20.01 21.65 0.35
C ARG A 784 -19.67 20.41 -0.46
N THR A 785 -18.53 20.46 -1.14
CA THR A 785 -17.90 19.32 -1.81
C THR A 785 -16.52 19.06 -1.23
N TRP A 786 -16.22 17.81 -0.83
CA TRP A 786 -14.93 17.47 -0.24
C TRP A 786 -14.58 15.98 -0.38
N ALA A 787 -13.34 15.64 -0.02
CA ALA A 787 -12.84 14.27 0.04
C ALA A 787 -11.89 14.10 1.24
N ASN A 788 -11.67 12.85 1.65
CA ASN A 788 -10.95 12.52 2.87
C ASN A 788 -9.83 11.51 2.57
N PRO A 789 -8.55 11.87 2.43
CA PRO A 789 -7.52 10.90 2.01
C PRO A 789 -7.48 9.58 2.83
N PRO A 790 -7.60 9.59 4.19
CA PRO A 790 -7.75 8.36 4.97
C PRO A 790 -8.95 7.47 4.62
N VAL A 791 -10.04 8.05 4.09
CA VAL A 791 -11.25 7.34 3.63
C VAL A 791 -11.43 7.62 2.16
N PRO A 792 -11.06 6.72 1.25
CA PRO A 792 -11.25 6.95 -0.18
C PRO A 792 -12.75 7.00 -0.48
N CYS A 793 -13.30 8.21 -0.46
CA CYS A 793 -14.70 8.53 -0.65
C CYS A 793 -14.88 9.91 -1.28
N LEU A 794 -16.09 10.14 -1.80
CA LEU A 794 -16.54 11.43 -2.34
C LEU A 794 -17.69 11.97 -1.49
N HIS A 795 -17.67 13.28 -1.25
CA HIS A 795 -18.74 14.00 -0.56
C HIS A 795 -19.23 15.17 -1.40
N SER A 796 -20.54 15.18 -1.63
CA SER A 796 -21.32 16.36 -2.04
C SER A 796 -22.45 16.48 -1.03
N ASP A 797 -22.16 17.20 0.05
CA ASP A 797 -23.04 17.25 1.24
C ASP A 797 -24.19 18.23 0.99
N PRO A 798 -25.47 17.82 1.09
CA PRO A 798 -26.58 18.74 0.89
C PRO A 798 -26.87 19.62 2.11
N THR A 799 -27.56 20.73 1.86
CA THR A 799 -28.32 21.46 2.88
C THR A 799 -29.80 21.24 2.65
N LEU A 800 -30.57 21.08 3.74
CA LEU A 800 -32.03 21.08 3.66
C LEU A 800 -32.54 22.49 4.02
N PRO A 801 -33.56 23.02 3.32
CA PRO A 801 -34.22 24.26 3.70
C PRO A 801 -34.77 24.22 5.13
N ASP A 802 -34.87 25.37 5.80
CA ASP A 802 -35.54 25.47 7.09
C ASP A 802 -36.96 24.89 7.00
N CYS A 803 -37.34 24.08 7.99
CA CYS A 803 -38.54 23.25 7.92
C CYS A 803 -39.51 23.60 9.06
N PRO A 804 -40.64 24.30 8.78
CA PRO A 804 -41.67 24.59 9.77
C PRO A 804 -42.33 23.31 10.33
N PRO A 805 -42.95 23.36 11.52
CA PRO A 805 -43.71 22.24 12.07
C PRO A 805 -44.76 21.68 11.09
N GLY A 806 -44.73 20.36 10.86
CA GLY A 806 -45.63 19.63 9.97
C GLY A 806 -45.21 19.60 8.51
N GLU A 807 -44.28 20.45 8.08
CA GLU A 807 -43.81 20.55 6.70
C GLU A 807 -42.75 19.49 6.37
N THR A 808 -42.53 19.29 5.07
CA THR A 808 -41.50 18.40 4.52
C THR A 808 -40.58 19.19 3.58
N VAL A 809 -39.27 18.97 3.69
CA VAL A 809 -38.26 19.56 2.81
C VAL A 809 -37.40 18.48 2.16
N HIS A 810 -36.82 18.79 1.01
CA HIS A 810 -36.09 17.83 0.16
C HIS A 810 -34.69 18.34 -0.23
N ALA A 811 -33.80 17.39 -0.49
CA ALA A 811 -32.57 17.57 -1.26
C ALA A 811 -32.47 16.43 -2.27
N ARG A 812 -31.96 16.71 -3.47
CA ARG A 812 -31.88 15.74 -4.56
C ARG A 812 -30.42 15.51 -4.93
N GLY A 813 -30.07 14.26 -5.12
CA GLY A 813 -28.72 13.82 -5.43
C GLY A 813 -28.68 12.90 -6.62
N ARG A 814 -27.47 12.70 -7.14
CA ARG A 814 -27.22 11.74 -8.21
C ARG A 814 -25.80 11.21 -8.19
N VAL A 815 -25.64 10.00 -8.72
CA VAL A 815 -24.35 9.42 -9.10
C VAL A 815 -24.36 9.17 -10.62
N TRP A 816 -23.31 9.58 -11.30
CA TRP A 816 -23.09 9.35 -12.73
C TRP A 816 -21.78 8.60 -12.98
N PHE A 817 -21.69 8.03 -14.17
CA PHE A 817 -20.50 7.35 -14.68
C PHE A 817 -20.09 7.96 -16.01
N PHE A 818 -18.81 8.23 -16.18
CA PHE A 818 -18.27 8.81 -17.40
C PHE A 818 -17.02 8.06 -17.84
N GLU A 819 -16.84 7.87 -19.14
CA GLU A 819 -15.65 7.28 -19.72
C GLU A 819 -15.10 8.21 -20.82
N GLY A 820 -13.89 8.72 -20.60
CA GLY A 820 -13.24 9.69 -21.46
C GLY A 820 -12.25 10.58 -20.71
N ASP A 821 -11.56 11.43 -21.48
CA ASP A 821 -10.46 12.26 -20.97
C ASP A 821 -10.88 13.71 -20.64
N ASP A 822 -12.06 14.15 -21.10
CA ASP A 822 -12.58 15.52 -20.91
C ASP A 822 -13.59 15.59 -19.75
N ILE A 823 -13.08 15.41 -18.53
CA ILE A 823 -13.92 15.49 -17.32
C ILE A 823 -14.53 16.89 -17.13
N ASP A 824 -13.80 17.97 -17.43
CA ASP A 824 -14.31 19.32 -17.22
C ASP A 824 -15.47 19.63 -18.19
N GLY A 825 -15.40 19.19 -19.45
CA GLY A 825 -16.50 19.28 -20.40
C GLY A 825 -17.72 18.47 -19.97
N GLU A 826 -17.52 17.29 -19.39
CA GLU A 826 -18.61 16.47 -18.85
C GLU A 826 -19.28 17.12 -17.63
N LEU A 827 -18.50 17.69 -16.70
CA LEU A 827 -19.05 18.39 -15.54
C LEU A 827 -19.90 19.61 -15.97
N GLU A 828 -19.50 20.33 -17.02
CA GLU A 828 -20.28 21.44 -17.58
C GLU A 828 -21.59 20.95 -18.22
N ARG A 829 -21.55 19.84 -18.96
CA ARG A 829 -22.77 19.20 -19.52
C ARG A 829 -23.75 18.83 -18.41
N LEU A 830 -23.27 18.24 -17.33
CA LEU A 830 -24.07 17.85 -16.17
C LEU A 830 -24.65 19.07 -15.44
N ARG A 831 -23.86 20.14 -15.27
CA ARG A 831 -24.30 21.40 -14.66
C ARG A 831 -25.51 21.98 -15.40
N GLY A 832 -25.44 22.07 -16.73
CA GLY A 832 -26.58 22.51 -17.55
C GLY A 832 -27.82 21.60 -17.44
N SER A 833 -27.66 20.31 -17.11
CA SER A 833 -28.79 19.41 -16.86
C SER A 833 -29.46 19.64 -15.50
N LEU A 834 -28.69 20.01 -14.48
CA LEU A 834 -29.21 20.34 -13.14
C LEU A 834 -30.02 21.65 -13.20
N GLU A 835 -29.48 22.70 -13.82
CA GLU A 835 -30.13 24.02 -13.94
C GLU A 835 -31.47 23.96 -14.68
N ARG A 836 -31.55 23.19 -15.78
CA ARG A 836 -32.81 23.03 -16.55
C ARG A 836 -33.91 22.33 -15.75
N ARG A 837 -33.56 21.53 -14.73
CA ARG A 837 -34.55 20.87 -13.85
C ARG A 837 -35.07 21.84 -12.79
N VAL A 838 -34.20 22.67 -12.21
CA VAL A 838 -34.62 23.74 -11.28
C VAL A 838 -35.65 24.64 -11.97
N SER A 839 -35.42 25.03 -13.23
CA SER A 839 -36.38 25.87 -13.99
C SER A 839 -37.70 25.20 -14.38
N ARG A 840 -37.87 23.89 -14.16
CA ARG A 840 -39.12 23.15 -14.46
C ARG A 840 -39.94 22.83 -13.22
N ASP A 841 -39.32 22.90 -12.03
CA ASP A 841 -39.97 22.66 -10.74
C ASP A 841 -40.33 23.98 -10.00
N GLU A 842 -39.84 25.14 -10.49
CA GLU A 842 -40.36 26.49 -10.20
C GLU A 842 -41.51 26.86 -11.16
#